data_AF-A0A8H4M1Q3-F1
#
_entry.id   AF-A0A8H4M1Q3-F1
#
_cell.length_a   1.000
_cell.length_b   1.000
_cell.length_c   1.000
_cell.angle_alpha   90.00
_cell.angle_beta   90.00
_cell.angle_gamma   90.00
#
_symmetry.space_group_name_H-M   'P 1'
#
loop_
_entity.id
_entity.type
_entity.pdbx_description
1 polymer ?
#
loop_
_entity_poly.entity_id
_entity_poly.type
_entity_poly.pdbx_seq_one_letter_code
_entity_poly.pdbx_strand_id
1 'polypeptide(L)'
;MGKAARGKRNAPSSSPYQKPSGAPLSKAASAIFKFNTDIGQHILKNPTIADAIVDKANVQPSQTVLEVGPGTGILTTRILQKAKKVIAVELDPRMAAEVTKTVQGTPAEKKLQVILGDFVKTDLSKLPPFQICISNTPYQISSPLIFKLLSMPNPPKTCILMVQREFALRLIARPGDSLYSRLSVNAQFFSRISHVMKVGKNNFRPPPQVESSVVRIEPKADRPNISWDEWDGMLRICFVRKNKTLRAGFMATKVRALIERNWITWVSMHPEKVTQADIDFLQGKDVSALQGADEDMDMGQDGDEPVEGGDDEDDIFMDLGGENDAPVTMGKGSLVAIGDQQVPRAMVTKLVQVKIQRVLEQVNLANARAQKCDENNFLRLLHGFNTEAFSTVSVVYDEEEIDKNLQSLLVGQKSPWDHLFRFEEIVKLFVSYLSATEISKISPYPVDLMSATKVPIVLDKPDDWWAWSAYIRALAKRKGVWKYIDPDDGTITLEEPVEPRIPIPAKPFDQMDSNDRWAWQQESKLYDWSYRIYERDRNAMMAIWTAIQTSVSQNQRYILNLDISERQRMIRLRDKLKPDNRSRMSKLIDRFEKLGEKKRNESMEEWLSKWENIIHELEDAGLVYSENRAILKFIDAIDPLWPLYAKIRRAKLDPDGTSSILEEITHFRHRWERLSDEEKPPSFATFQGQSDQSNCSNQRKCICGDYHPFIDCPYIILSKRPASWKADPKIKAKFERVKKTKENVKAAIERAVAQANQEATPNRTIL
;
A
#
# COMPACT_ATOMS: atom_id res chain seq x y z
N MET A 1 64.55 -20.55 -20.34
CA MET A 1 63.09 -20.76 -20.43
C MET A 1 62.44 -19.45 -20.87
N GLY A 2 61.70 -19.45 -21.98
CA GLY A 2 60.76 -18.38 -22.37
C GLY A 2 61.30 -17.19 -23.20
N LYS A 3 60.75 -17.06 -24.42
CA LYS A 3 60.64 -15.90 -25.35
C LYS A 3 61.74 -15.62 -26.40
N ALA A 4 61.34 -15.66 -27.69
CA ALA A 4 61.54 -14.65 -28.76
C ALA A 4 60.91 -15.19 -30.08
N ALA A 5 59.88 -14.60 -30.70
CA ALA A 5 59.76 -13.33 -31.45
C ALA A 5 60.04 -13.45 -32.96
N ARG A 6 58.99 -13.19 -33.78
CA ARG A 6 58.95 -12.61 -35.16
C ARG A 6 57.60 -12.99 -35.79
N GLY A 7 56.86 -12.17 -36.52
CA GLY A 7 56.98 -10.81 -37.02
C GLY A 7 55.81 -10.63 -38.01
N LYS A 8 55.05 -9.54 -37.89
CA LYS A 8 53.88 -9.25 -38.75
C LYS A 8 54.29 -9.00 -40.21
N ARG A 9 53.53 -9.56 -41.16
CA ARG A 9 53.39 -9.03 -42.54
C ARG A 9 51.90 -8.88 -42.85
N ASN A 10 51.54 -7.75 -43.46
CA ASN A 10 50.18 -7.32 -43.79
C ASN A 10 49.72 -7.83 -45.16
N ALA A 11 48.43 -8.23 -45.20
CA ALA A 11 47.41 -8.09 -46.28
C ALA A 11 47.61 -8.89 -47.61
N PRO A 12 46.54 -9.25 -48.39
CA PRO A 12 45.28 -8.49 -48.52
C PRO A 12 43.94 -9.28 -48.63
N SER A 13 42.87 -8.51 -48.38
CA SER A 13 41.51 -8.52 -48.96
C SER A 13 40.72 -9.83 -49.12
N SER A 14 39.64 -9.97 -48.35
CA SER A 14 38.49 -10.83 -48.71
C SER A 14 37.24 -9.98 -49.02
N SER A 15 36.68 -10.27 -50.20
CA SER A 15 35.52 -9.71 -50.91
C SER A 15 34.27 -9.34 -50.06
N PRO A 16 33.48 -8.31 -50.45
CA PRO A 16 32.30 -7.85 -49.72
C PRO A 16 31.05 -8.76 -49.82
N TYR A 17 31.17 -9.99 -50.35
CA TYR A 17 30.03 -10.90 -50.56
C TYR A 17 30.05 -12.21 -49.76
N GLN A 18 30.82 -12.30 -48.67
CA GLN A 18 30.71 -13.45 -47.75
C GLN A 18 29.65 -13.22 -46.68
N LYS A 19 28.51 -13.90 -46.80
CA LYS A 19 27.54 -14.08 -45.71
C LYS A 19 28.19 -14.90 -44.58
N PRO A 20 28.22 -14.43 -43.32
CA PRO A 20 28.59 -15.29 -42.20
C PRO A 20 27.43 -16.24 -41.89
N SER A 21 27.68 -17.53 -42.08
CA SER A 21 26.88 -18.62 -41.56
C SER A 21 26.99 -18.73 -40.04
N GLY A 22 25.85 -18.74 -39.35
CA GLY A 22 25.66 -19.42 -38.06
C GLY A 22 26.15 -18.68 -36.80
N ALA A 23 25.31 -17.81 -36.26
CA ALA A 23 25.34 -17.45 -34.84
C ALA A 23 23.97 -17.81 -34.20
N PRO A 24 23.93 -18.38 -32.99
CA PRO A 24 22.69 -18.85 -32.37
C PRO A 24 21.77 -17.66 -31.99
N LEU A 25 20.54 -17.69 -32.50
CA LEU A 25 19.46 -16.71 -32.30
C LEU A 25 19.02 -16.50 -30.83
N SER A 26 19.66 -17.11 -29.83
CA SER A 26 19.16 -17.14 -28.45
C SER A 26 19.59 -15.96 -27.57
N LYS A 27 20.62 -15.19 -27.93
CA LYS A 27 21.10 -14.05 -27.10
C LYS A 27 20.40 -12.72 -27.38
N ALA A 28 19.90 -12.48 -28.60
CA ALA A 28 19.35 -11.18 -28.99
C ALA A 28 17.90 -10.95 -28.51
N ALA A 29 17.08 -12.01 -28.38
CA ALA A 29 15.69 -11.87 -27.93
C ALA A 29 15.56 -11.54 -26.43
N SER A 30 16.55 -11.90 -25.61
CA SER A 30 16.50 -11.70 -24.15
C SER A 30 16.87 -10.28 -23.70
N ALA A 31 17.37 -9.43 -24.59
CA ALA A 31 17.89 -8.10 -24.25
C ALA A 31 16.81 -7.00 -24.32
N ILE A 32 15.59 -7.33 -24.75
CA ILE A 32 14.53 -6.36 -25.05
C ILE A 32 13.59 -6.13 -23.83
N PHE A 33 13.60 -7.02 -22.84
CA PHE A 33 12.76 -6.92 -21.65
C PHE A 33 13.57 -6.86 -20.36
N LYS A 34 13.66 -5.65 -19.77
CA LYS A 34 14.09 -5.50 -18.37
C LYS A 34 12.89 -5.82 -17.48
N PHE A 35 12.91 -6.99 -16.86
CA PHE A 35 11.91 -7.39 -15.87
C PHE A 35 12.02 -6.51 -14.62
N ASN A 36 10.87 -6.09 -14.09
CA ASN A 36 10.85 -5.30 -12.87
C ASN A 36 10.75 -6.26 -11.67
N THR A 37 11.89 -6.52 -11.03
CA THR A 37 11.99 -7.38 -9.84
C THR A 37 11.28 -6.78 -8.62
N ASP A 38 11.14 -5.45 -8.57
CA ASP A 38 10.61 -4.75 -7.40
C ASP A 38 9.10 -4.98 -7.26
N ILE A 39 8.42 -5.23 -8.38
CA ILE A 39 7.01 -5.67 -8.42
C ILE A 39 6.87 -7.21 -8.51
N GLY A 40 7.94 -7.96 -8.23
CA GLY A 40 7.93 -9.41 -8.14
C GLY A 40 7.81 -10.18 -9.47
N GLN A 41 8.22 -9.59 -10.61
CA GLN A 41 8.19 -10.29 -11.91
C GLN A 41 9.28 -11.37 -12.01
N HIS A 42 8.94 -12.60 -11.61
CA HIS A 42 9.74 -13.80 -11.81
C HIS A 42 9.10 -14.73 -12.85
N ILE A 43 9.64 -14.74 -14.07
CA ILE A 43 9.06 -15.50 -15.17
C ILE A 43 9.49 -16.97 -15.10
N LEU A 44 8.52 -17.89 -15.11
CA LEU A 44 8.78 -19.32 -15.22
C LEU A 44 9.41 -19.63 -16.59
N LYS A 45 10.58 -20.27 -16.60
CA LYS A 45 11.29 -20.63 -17.84
C LYS A 45 11.27 -22.12 -18.17
N ASN A 46 10.95 -22.98 -17.19
CA ASN A 46 11.01 -24.43 -17.39
C ASN A 46 9.68 -24.95 -17.99
N PRO A 47 9.68 -25.41 -19.25
CA PRO A 47 8.46 -25.91 -19.90
C PRO A 47 7.89 -27.14 -19.20
N THR A 48 8.74 -28.03 -18.67
CA THR A 48 8.32 -29.27 -17.98
C THR A 48 7.48 -28.98 -16.74
N ILE A 49 7.80 -27.89 -16.02
CA ILE A 49 7.02 -27.46 -14.85
C ILE A 49 5.67 -26.92 -15.30
N ALA A 50 5.63 -26.15 -16.39
CA ALA A 50 4.39 -25.64 -16.95
C ALA A 50 3.47 -26.78 -17.42
N ASP A 51 4.03 -27.80 -18.08
CA ASP A 51 3.31 -29.01 -18.50
C ASP A 51 2.74 -29.75 -17.28
N ALA A 52 3.55 -29.96 -16.25
CA ALA A 52 3.11 -30.59 -15.00
C ALA A 52 1.98 -29.81 -14.29
N ILE A 53 2.06 -28.47 -14.26
CA ILE A 53 1.01 -27.61 -13.68
C ILE A 53 -0.32 -27.82 -14.43
N VAL A 54 -0.30 -27.77 -15.76
CA VAL A 54 -1.50 -27.91 -16.60
C VAL A 54 -2.06 -29.34 -16.56
N ASP A 55 -1.20 -30.35 -16.47
CA ASP A 55 -1.61 -31.74 -16.24
C ASP A 55 -2.33 -31.91 -14.90
N LYS A 56 -1.76 -31.36 -13.81
CA LYS A 56 -2.36 -31.43 -12.46
C LYS A 56 -3.61 -30.56 -12.33
N ALA A 57 -3.74 -29.52 -13.13
CA ALA A 57 -4.98 -28.75 -13.24
C ALA A 57 -6.15 -29.58 -13.78
N ASN A 58 -5.86 -30.65 -14.54
CA ASN A 58 -6.86 -31.55 -15.13
C ASN A 58 -7.94 -30.78 -15.93
N VAL A 59 -7.48 -29.82 -16.75
CA VAL A 59 -8.35 -28.97 -17.58
C VAL A 59 -9.09 -29.81 -18.60
N GLN A 60 -10.41 -29.69 -18.63
CA GLN A 60 -11.28 -30.37 -19.58
C GLN A 60 -11.48 -29.51 -20.85
N PRO A 61 -11.66 -30.14 -22.03
CA PRO A 61 -11.86 -29.43 -23.30
C PRO A 61 -13.06 -28.48 -23.36
N SER A 62 -14.05 -28.65 -22.48
CA SER A 62 -15.24 -27.80 -22.40
C SER A 62 -15.05 -26.56 -21.50
N GLN A 63 -13.98 -26.51 -20.72
CA GLN A 63 -13.78 -25.50 -19.68
C GLN A 63 -13.09 -24.25 -20.19
N THR A 64 -13.49 -23.11 -19.61
CA THR A 64 -12.82 -21.83 -19.73
C THR A 64 -11.88 -21.67 -18.54
N VAL A 65 -10.63 -21.28 -18.82
CA VAL A 65 -9.58 -21.08 -17.82
C VAL A 65 -9.30 -19.60 -17.67
N LEU A 66 -9.30 -19.11 -16.44
CA LEU A 66 -8.75 -17.81 -16.08
C LEU A 66 -7.26 -17.98 -15.77
N GLU A 67 -6.42 -17.21 -16.45
CA GLU A 67 -5.00 -17.06 -16.14
C GLU A 67 -4.72 -15.66 -15.61
N VAL A 68 -4.21 -15.57 -14.39
CA VAL A 68 -3.79 -14.28 -13.81
C VAL A 68 -2.28 -14.16 -13.93
N GLY A 69 -1.79 -13.11 -14.60
CA GLY A 69 -0.37 -12.91 -14.85
C GLY A 69 0.22 -13.93 -15.83
N PRO A 70 -0.20 -13.94 -17.12
CA PRO A 70 0.36 -14.85 -18.13
C PRO A 70 1.87 -14.65 -18.39
N GLY A 71 2.42 -13.47 -18.07
CA GLY A 71 3.84 -13.18 -18.25
C GLY A 71 4.27 -13.34 -19.71
N THR A 72 5.23 -14.21 -19.99
CA THR A 72 5.67 -14.51 -21.38
C THR A 72 4.83 -15.57 -22.08
N GLY A 73 3.73 -16.04 -21.49
CA GLY A 73 2.79 -16.98 -22.11
C GLY A 73 3.19 -18.46 -22.05
N ILE A 74 4.17 -18.82 -21.21
CA ILE A 74 4.62 -20.21 -21.10
C ILE A 74 3.49 -21.14 -20.63
N LEU A 75 2.68 -20.72 -19.66
CA LEU A 75 1.51 -21.45 -19.18
C LEU A 75 0.36 -21.31 -20.18
N THR A 76 0.06 -20.08 -20.63
CA THR A 76 -0.98 -19.77 -21.62
C THR A 76 -0.97 -20.72 -22.82
N THR A 77 0.19 -20.95 -23.42
CA THR A 77 0.33 -21.82 -24.59
C THR A 77 -0.05 -23.28 -24.31
N ARG A 78 0.26 -23.82 -23.11
CA ARG A 78 -0.17 -25.18 -22.71
C ARG A 78 -1.65 -25.23 -22.40
N ILE A 79 -2.18 -24.21 -21.71
CA ILE A 79 -3.59 -24.17 -21.33
C ILE A 79 -4.45 -24.12 -22.59
N LEU A 80 -4.08 -23.32 -23.59
CA LEU A 80 -4.80 -23.19 -24.87
C LEU A 80 -4.89 -24.50 -25.69
N GLN A 81 -3.95 -25.43 -25.49
CA GLN A 81 -4.00 -26.75 -26.14
C GLN A 81 -5.14 -27.62 -25.58
N LYS A 82 -5.49 -27.44 -24.30
CA LYS A 82 -6.49 -28.26 -23.61
C LYS A 82 -7.82 -27.57 -23.37
N ALA A 83 -7.82 -26.27 -23.11
CA ALA A 83 -9.01 -25.51 -22.76
C ALA A 83 -9.87 -25.13 -23.98
N LYS A 84 -11.16 -24.88 -23.73
CA LYS A 84 -12.06 -24.26 -24.72
C LYS A 84 -11.62 -22.83 -25.01
N LYS A 85 -11.34 -22.08 -23.94
CA LYS A 85 -11.01 -20.65 -23.96
C LYS A 85 -10.09 -20.32 -22.78
N VAL A 86 -9.18 -19.37 -22.96
CA VAL A 86 -8.33 -18.82 -21.92
C VAL A 86 -8.59 -17.32 -21.82
N ILE A 87 -8.88 -16.86 -20.61
CA ILE A 87 -9.02 -15.44 -20.27
C ILE A 87 -7.78 -15.08 -19.46
N ALA A 88 -6.89 -14.28 -20.04
CA ALA A 88 -5.66 -13.87 -19.40
C ALA A 88 -5.80 -12.42 -18.89
N VAL A 89 -5.63 -12.20 -17.59
CA VAL A 89 -5.61 -10.85 -17.00
C VAL A 89 -4.17 -10.48 -16.71
N GLU A 90 -3.69 -9.40 -17.31
CA GLU A 90 -2.30 -8.96 -17.21
C GLU A 90 -2.23 -7.46 -16.88
N LEU A 91 -1.36 -7.12 -15.93
CA LEU A 91 -1.13 -5.74 -15.52
C LEU A 91 -0.14 -5.05 -16.46
N ASP A 92 0.92 -5.74 -16.89
CA ASP A 92 1.96 -5.17 -17.76
C ASP A 92 1.52 -5.23 -19.24
N PRO A 93 1.24 -4.09 -19.90
CA PRO A 93 0.80 -4.07 -21.28
C PRO A 93 1.80 -4.69 -22.26
N ARG A 94 3.09 -4.69 -21.91
CA ARG A 94 4.13 -5.25 -22.76
C ARG A 94 4.12 -6.78 -22.72
N MET A 95 3.84 -7.37 -21.55
CA MET A 95 3.66 -8.83 -21.42
C MET A 95 2.38 -9.28 -22.12
N ALA A 96 1.28 -8.52 -21.98
CA ALA A 96 0.05 -8.79 -22.70
C ALA A 96 0.25 -8.81 -24.23
N ALA A 97 1.04 -7.87 -24.77
CA ALA A 97 1.41 -7.84 -26.18
C ALA A 97 2.24 -9.06 -26.60
N GLU A 98 3.21 -9.47 -25.77
CA GLU A 98 4.07 -10.64 -26.01
C GLU A 98 3.26 -11.95 -26.08
N VAL A 99 2.33 -12.15 -25.14
CA VAL A 99 1.44 -13.33 -25.11
C VAL A 99 0.53 -13.35 -26.34
N THR A 100 -0.02 -12.19 -26.71
CA THR A 100 -0.88 -12.07 -27.90
C THR A 100 -0.09 -12.41 -29.17
N LYS A 101 1.12 -11.85 -29.31
CA LYS A 101 2.02 -12.13 -30.43
C LYS A 101 2.41 -13.61 -30.52
N THR A 102 2.56 -14.29 -29.39
CA THR A 102 2.93 -15.72 -29.34
C THR A 102 1.87 -16.63 -29.99
N VAL A 103 0.60 -16.24 -29.91
CA VAL A 103 -0.51 -17.03 -30.50
C VAL A 103 -1.00 -16.49 -31.84
N GLN A 104 -0.52 -15.32 -32.26
CA GLN A 104 -0.93 -14.65 -33.49
C GLN A 104 -0.72 -15.54 -34.73
N GLY A 105 -1.76 -15.67 -35.56
CA GLY A 105 -1.73 -16.51 -36.76
C GLY A 105 -1.89 -18.01 -36.50
N THR A 106 -2.12 -18.41 -35.24
CA THR A 106 -2.40 -19.81 -34.87
C THR A 106 -3.88 -20.03 -34.59
N PRO A 107 -4.41 -21.28 -34.67
CA PRO A 107 -5.79 -21.57 -34.27
C PRO A 107 -6.09 -21.21 -32.80
N ALA A 108 -5.06 -21.12 -31.95
CA ALA A 108 -5.20 -20.78 -30.53
C ALA A 108 -5.53 -19.30 -30.30
N GLU A 109 -5.26 -18.41 -31.28
CA GLU A 109 -5.57 -16.97 -31.20
C GLU A 109 -7.05 -16.72 -30.86
N LYS A 110 -7.96 -17.45 -31.51
CA LYS A 110 -9.42 -17.34 -31.30
C LYS A 110 -9.86 -17.81 -29.90
N LYS A 111 -9.02 -18.59 -29.22
CA LYS A 111 -9.29 -19.12 -27.88
C LYS A 111 -8.72 -18.23 -26.77
N LEU A 112 -7.83 -17.31 -27.08
CA LEU A 112 -7.21 -16.42 -26.09
C LEU A 112 -7.93 -15.08 -26.05
N GLN A 113 -8.30 -14.63 -24.85
CA GLN A 113 -8.76 -13.27 -24.59
C GLN A 113 -7.83 -12.65 -23.54
N VAL A 114 -7.11 -11.59 -23.91
CA VAL A 114 -6.24 -10.86 -22.99
C VAL A 114 -6.95 -9.60 -22.50
N ILE A 115 -6.96 -9.37 -21.19
CA ILE A 115 -7.57 -8.22 -20.53
C ILE A 115 -6.47 -7.50 -19.77
N LEU A 116 -6.31 -6.21 -20.07
CA LEU A 116 -5.37 -5.34 -19.37
C LEU A 116 -6.00 -4.82 -18.08
N GLY A 117 -5.34 -5.06 -16.95
CA GLY A 117 -5.80 -4.53 -15.67
C GLY A 117 -5.18 -5.19 -14.45
N ASP A 118 -5.32 -4.50 -13.31
CA ASP A 118 -5.01 -5.06 -12.00
C ASP A 118 -6.11 -6.05 -11.60
N PHE A 119 -5.76 -7.34 -11.48
CA PHE A 119 -6.72 -8.37 -11.09
C PHE A 119 -7.40 -8.09 -9.74
N VAL A 120 -6.67 -7.53 -8.77
CA VAL A 120 -7.19 -7.22 -7.43
C VAL A 120 -8.25 -6.12 -7.48
N LYS A 121 -8.17 -5.21 -8.46
CA LYS A 121 -9.16 -4.13 -8.68
C LYS A 121 -10.20 -4.44 -9.76
N THR A 122 -9.94 -5.44 -10.60
CA THR A 122 -10.84 -5.81 -11.71
C THR A 122 -12.16 -6.34 -11.18
N ASP A 123 -13.26 -5.81 -11.69
CA ASP A 123 -14.59 -6.33 -11.39
C ASP A 123 -14.76 -7.72 -12.04
N LEU A 124 -14.79 -8.77 -11.22
CA LEU A 124 -14.88 -10.15 -11.69
C LEU A 124 -16.23 -10.47 -12.35
N SER A 125 -17.28 -9.68 -12.08
CA SER A 125 -18.58 -9.85 -12.74
C SER A 125 -18.53 -9.52 -14.24
N LYS A 126 -17.55 -8.71 -14.65
CA LYS A 126 -17.31 -8.34 -16.06
C LYS A 126 -16.45 -9.35 -16.79
N LEU A 127 -15.81 -10.28 -16.08
CA LEU A 127 -15.04 -11.34 -16.71
C LEU A 127 -15.99 -12.39 -17.30
N PRO A 128 -15.70 -12.94 -18.49
CA PRO A 128 -16.48 -14.06 -18.99
C PRO A 128 -16.42 -15.24 -18.00
N PRO A 129 -17.49 -16.03 -17.86
CA PRO A 129 -17.52 -17.15 -16.91
C PRO A 129 -16.36 -18.12 -17.11
N PHE A 130 -15.70 -18.50 -16.01
CA PHE A 130 -14.58 -19.43 -15.98
C PHE A 130 -14.77 -20.48 -14.89
N GLN A 131 -14.25 -21.69 -15.11
CA GLN A 131 -14.41 -22.80 -14.18
C GLN A 131 -13.11 -23.14 -13.45
N ILE A 132 -11.96 -22.78 -14.02
CA ILE A 132 -10.64 -23.05 -13.46
C ILE A 132 -9.84 -21.75 -13.44
N CYS A 133 -9.08 -21.53 -12.37
CA CYS A 133 -8.06 -20.50 -12.33
C CYS A 133 -6.67 -21.16 -12.28
N ILE A 134 -5.76 -20.77 -13.17
CA ILE A 134 -4.36 -21.19 -13.12
C ILE A 134 -3.50 -19.94 -13.06
N SER A 135 -2.53 -19.87 -12.15
CA SER A 135 -1.71 -18.67 -12.07
C SER A 135 -0.30 -18.90 -11.53
N ASN A 136 0.63 -18.15 -12.11
CA ASN A 136 1.96 -17.85 -11.57
C ASN A 136 2.01 -16.37 -11.16
N THR A 137 1.13 -15.96 -10.25
CA THR A 137 1.05 -14.56 -9.82
C THR A 137 2.28 -14.14 -9.02
N PRO A 138 2.67 -12.84 -9.09
CA PRO A 138 3.60 -12.25 -8.16
C PRO A 138 3.19 -12.49 -6.70
N TYR A 139 4.18 -12.69 -5.83
CA TYR A 139 3.92 -13.10 -4.45
C TYR A 139 3.19 -12.04 -3.62
N GLN A 140 3.41 -10.75 -3.95
CA GLN A 140 2.78 -9.61 -3.28
C GLN A 140 1.24 -9.66 -3.35
N ILE A 141 0.67 -10.25 -4.41
CA ILE A 141 -0.78 -10.31 -4.62
C ILE A 141 -1.40 -11.67 -4.29
N SER A 142 -0.63 -12.62 -3.74
CA SER A 142 -1.11 -14.00 -3.52
C SER A 142 -2.29 -14.07 -2.53
N SER A 143 -2.22 -13.36 -1.39
CA SER A 143 -3.32 -13.29 -0.42
C SER A 143 -4.59 -12.64 -1.00
N PRO A 144 -4.54 -11.39 -1.53
CA PRO A 144 -5.74 -10.75 -2.07
C PRO A 144 -6.31 -11.50 -3.27
N LEU A 145 -5.47 -12.14 -4.10
CA LEU A 145 -5.93 -13.02 -5.17
C LEU A 145 -6.79 -14.17 -4.65
N ILE A 146 -6.28 -14.92 -3.66
CA ILE A 146 -6.99 -16.08 -3.11
C ILE A 146 -8.32 -15.65 -2.47
N PHE A 147 -8.30 -14.61 -1.62
CA PHE A 147 -9.52 -14.14 -0.98
C PHE A 147 -10.54 -13.64 -1.99
N LYS A 148 -10.10 -12.91 -3.01
CA LYS A 148 -10.97 -12.42 -4.07
C LYS A 148 -11.59 -13.54 -4.91
N LEU A 149 -10.86 -14.62 -5.17
CA LEU A 149 -11.39 -15.80 -5.86
C LEU A 149 -12.38 -16.57 -4.98
N LEU A 150 -12.11 -16.65 -3.67
CA LEU A 150 -12.98 -17.34 -2.72
C LEU A 150 -14.26 -16.54 -2.41
N SER A 151 -14.21 -15.21 -2.36
CA SER A 151 -15.37 -14.35 -2.08
C SER A 151 -16.34 -14.20 -3.25
N MET A 152 -16.01 -14.74 -4.44
CA MET A 152 -16.94 -14.76 -5.57
C MET A 152 -18.23 -15.52 -5.21
N PRO A 153 -19.41 -15.05 -5.64
CA PRO A 153 -20.66 -15.80 -5.52
C PRO A 153 -20.55 -17.18 -6.19
N ASN A 154 -19.95 -17.22 -7.38
CA ASN A 154 -19.67 -18.42 -8.14
C ASN A 154 -18.15 -18.59 -8.32
N PRO A 155 -17.45 -19.20 -7.34
CA PRO A 155 -16.01 -19.36 -7.41
C PRO A 155 -15.61 -20.37 -8.50
N PRO A 156 -14.36 -20.32 -8.99
CA PRO A 156 -13.83 -21.39 -9.83
C PRO A 156 -13.85 -22.72 -9.09
N LYS A 157 -14.20 -23.81 -9.79
CA LYS A 157 -14.23 -25.17 -9.23
C LYS A 157 -12.85 -25.63 -8.73
N THR A 158 -11.79 -25.15 -9.38
CA THR A 158 -10.42 -25.48 -9.01
C THR A 158 -9.50 -24.32 -9.33
N CYS A 159 -8.66 -23.93 -8.38
CA CYS A 159 -7.54 -23.03 -8.59
C CYS A 159 -6.23 -23.80 -8.46
N ILE A 160 -5.33 -23.65 -9.43
CA ILE A 160 -3.95 -24.11 -9.35
C ILE A 160 -3.04 -22.89 -9.32
N LEU A 161 -2.52 -22.59 -8.14
CA LEU A 161 -1.75 -21.37 -7.91
C LEU A 161 -0.32 -21.73 -7.56
N MET A 162 0.63 -21.06 -8.20
CA MET A 162 2.04 -21.11 -7.79
C MET A 162 2.34 -19.93 -6.86
N VAL A 163 2.77 -20.25 -5.65
CA VAL A 163 3.02 -19.30 -4.57
C VAL A 163 4.37 -19.58 -3.92
N GLN A 164 4.83 -18.72 -3.01
CA GLN A 164 6.03 -19.00 -2.21
C GLN A 164 5.86 -20.28 -1.39
N ARG A 165 6.96 -20.99 -1.17
CA ARG A 165 6.98 -22.24 -0.39
C ARG A 165 6.42 -22.05 1.01
N GLU A 166 6.82 -20.99 1.71
CA GLU A 166 6.35 -20.68 3.07
C GLU A 166 4.86 -20.33 3.07
N PHE A 167 4.40 -19.52 2.12
CA PHE A 167 2.99 -19.19 1.93
C PHE A 167 2.13 -20.44 1.67
N ALA A 168 2.58 -21.36 0.80
CA ALA A 168 1.92 -22.64 0.56
C ALA A 168 1.84 -23.48 1.84
N LEU A 169 2.89 -23.49 2.67
CA LEU A 169 2.89 -24.20 3.95
C LEU A 169 1.93 -23.58 4.95
N ARG A 170 1.82 -22.24 4.99
CA ARG A 170 0.83 -21.53 5.80
C ARG A 170 -0.60 -21.88 5.39
N LEU A 171 -0.90 -21.94 4.08
CA LEU A 171 -2.24 -22.30 3.60
C LEU A 171 -2.71 -23.68 4.09
N ILE A 172 -1.79 -24.67 4.15
CA ILE A 172 -2.10 -26.05 4.54
C ILE A 172 -1.79 -26.36 6.02
N ALA A 173 -1.31 -25.37 6.77
CA ALA A 173 -0.96 -25.54 8.18
C ALA A 173 -2.20 -25.94 8.98
N ARG A 174 -2.05 -26.89 9.91
CA ARG A 174 -3.13 -27.39 10.75
C ARG A 174 -3.11 -26.71 12.12
N PRO A 175 -4.22 -26.74 12.88
CA PRO A 175 -4.23 -26.30 14.27
C PRO A 175 -3.10 -26.96 15.06
N GLY A 176 -2.31 -26.14 15.76
CA GLY A 176 -1.12 -26.54 16.51
C GLY A 176 0.21 -26.34 15.77
N ASP A 177 0.20 -26.20 14.45
CA ASP A 177 1.42 -25.93 13.68
C ASP A 177 1.94 -24.51 13.94
N SER A 178 3.26 -24.31 13.85
CA SER A 178 3.88 -22.98 14.00
C SER A 178 3.42 -21.99 12.91
N LEU A 179 3.20 -22.50 11.70
CA LEU A 179 2.77 -21.74 10.53
C LEU A 179 1.24 -21.53 10.47
N TYR A 180 0.48 -22.07 11.41
CA TYR A 180 -0.97 -21.86 11.49
C TYR A 180 -1.28 -20.38 11.77
N SER A 181 -2.19 -19.82 10.97
CA SER A 181 -2.51 -18.39 10.96
C SER A 181 -3.93 -18.15 10.45
N ARG A 182 -4.41 -16.90 10.53
CA ARG A 182 -5.70 -16.47 9.97
C ARG A 182 -5.90 -16.92 8.51
N LEU A 183 -4.85 -16.83 7.69
CA LEU A 183 -4.86 -17.30 6.30
C LEU A 183 -5.19 -18.79 6.20
N SER A 184 -4.62 -19.62 7.08
CA SER A 184 -4.85 -21.06 7.13
C SER A 184 -6.33 -21.35 7.39
N VAL A 185 -6.90 -20.69 8.40
CA VAL A 185 -8.30 -20.88 8.80
C VAL A 185 -9.25 -20.43 7.70
N ASN A 186 -9.10 -19.19 7.20
CA ASN A 186 -9.98 -18.68 6.15
C ASN A 186 -9.94 -19.56 4.90
N ALA A 187 -8.75 -19.92 4.44
CA ALA A 187 -8.62 -20.67 3.21
C ALA A 187 -9.20 -22.10 3.36
N GLN A 188 -8.91 -22.79 4.48
CA GLN A 188 -9.42 -24.15 4.72
C GLN A 188 -10.93 -24.19 5.03
N PHE A 189 -11.46 -23.13 5.64
CA PHE A 189 -12.87 -23.01 5.95
C PHE A 189 -13.73 -23.00 4.69
N PHE A 190 -13.36 -22.22 3.68
CA PHE A 190 -14.10 -22.12 2.42
C PHE A 190 -13.67 -23.11 1.33
N SER A 191 -12.53 -23.81 1.50
CA SER A 191 -11.97 -24.64 0.43
C SER A 191 -11.10 -25.80 0.94
N ARG A 192 -11.04 -26.88 0.16
CA ARG A 192 -10.05 -27.93 0.32
C ARG A 192 -8.75 -27.50 -0.34
N ILE A 193 -7.66 -27.49 0.42
CA ILE A 193 -6.34 -27.10 -0.07
C ILE A 193 -5.40 -28.31 -0.05
N SER A 194 -4.67 -28.50 -1.14
CA SER A 194 -3.65 -29.54 -1.24
C SER A 194 -2.36 -29.00 -1.86
N HIS A 195 -1.23 -29.47 -1.34
CA HIS A 195 0.07 -29.22 -1.95
C HIS A 195 0.26 -30.16 -3.14
N VAL A 196 0.57 -29.61 -4.31
CA VAL A 196 0.66 -30.37 -5.56
C VAL A 196 2.11 -30.74 -5.86
N MET A 197 3.01 -29.76 -5.87
CA MET A 197 4.43 -29.97 -6.13
C MET A 197 5.30 -28.80 -5.65
N LYS A 198 6.60 -29.07 -5.45
CA LYS A 198 7.62 -28.05 -5.18
C LYS A 198 8.24 -27.57 -6.50
N VAL A 199 8.57 -26.28 -6.59
CA VAL A 199 9.22 -25.71 -7.77
C VAL A 199 10.48 -24.97 -7.35
N GLY A 200 11.61 -25.41 -7.89
CA GLY A 200 12.94 -24.87 -7.61
C GLY A 200 13.09 -23.42 -8.09
N LYS A 201 13.75 -22.53 -7.33
CA LYS A 201 14.04 -21.14 -7.75
C LYS A 201 14.81 -21.03 -9.08
N ASN A 202 15.59 -22.05 -9.42
CA ASN A 202 16.33 -22.11 -10.69
C ASN A 202 15.44 -22.25 -11.93
N ASN A 203 14.14 -22.52 -11.76
CA ASN A 203 13.16 -22.60 -12.83
C ASN A 203 12.60 -21.23 -13.25
N PHE A 204 13.10 -20.14 -12.67
CA PHE A 204 12.66 -18.78 -12.95
C PHE A 204 13.75 -17.93 -13.61
N ARG A 205 13.33 -16.79 -14.17
CA ARG A 205 14.19 -15.73 -14.68
C ARG A 205 13.57 -14.36 -14.39
N PRO A 206 14.25 -13.48 -13.63
CA PRO A 206 15.39 -13.80 -12.76
C PRO A 206 15.01 -14.80 -11.65
N PRO A 207 15.95 -15.58 -11.09
CA PRO A 207 15.66 -16.48 -9.98
C PRO A 207 15.18 -15.71 -8.73
N PRO A 208 14.09 -16.12 -8.06
CA PRO A 208 13.71 -15.57 -6.77
C PRO A 208 14.69 -16.02 -5.67
N GLN A 209 14.66 -15.33 -4.53
CA GLN A 209 15.47 -15.69 -3.37
C GLN A 209 14.94 -16.94 -2.64
N VAL A 210 13.64 -17.20 -2.78
CA VAL A 210 12.92 -18.26 -2.08
C VAL A 210 12.40 -19.33 -3.04
N GLU A 211 12.15 -20.52 -2.52
CA GLU A 211 11.54 -21.62 -3.26
C GLU A 211 10.02 -21.39 -3.45
N SER A 212 9.45 -22.01 -4.49
CA SER A 212 8.02 -21.92 -4.79
C SER A 212 7.31 -23.27 -4.59
N SER A 213 5.99 -23.23 -4.55
CA SER A 213 5.14 -24.42 -4.49
C SER A 213 3.84 -24.18 -5.23
N VAL A 214 3.35 -25.24 -5.87
CA VAL A 214 2.05 -25.26 -6.52
C VAL A 214 1.04 -25.82 -5.53
N VAL A 215 -0.04 -25.09 -5.31
CA VAL A 215 -1.17 -25.49 -4.48
C VAL A 215 -2.43 -25.62 -5.32
N ARG A 216 -3.27 -26.58 -4.95
CA ARG A 216 -4.61 -26.76 -5.49
C ARG A 216 -5.60 -26.33 -4.43
N ILE A 217 -6.51 -25.44 -4.81
CA ILE A 217 -7.60 -24.93 -3.97
C ILE A 217 -8.92 -25.32 -4.63
N GLU A 218 -9.75 -26.06 -3.92
CA GLU A 218 -11.06 -26.52 -4.39
C GLU A 218 -12.13 -25.98 -3.42
N PRO A 219 -12.89 -24.94 -3.79
CA PRO A 219 -13.97 -24.44 -2.95
C PRO A 219 -14.95 -25.54 -2.56
N LYS A 220 -15.37 -25.57 -1.29
CA LYS A 220 -16.38 -26.51 -0.81
C LYS A 220 -17.71 -26.24 -1.53
N ALA A 221 -18.46 -27.29 -1.87
CA ALA A 221 -19.72 -27.15 -2.60
C ALA A 221 -20.84 -26.62 -1.70
N ASP A 222 -20.84 -27.08 -0.44
CA ASP A 222 -21.66 -26.65 0.68
C ASP A 222 -21.00 -25.49 1.41
N ARG A 223 -20.97 -24.32 0.78
CA ARG A 223 -20.40 -23.14 1.45
C ARG A 223 -21.27 -22.78 2.66
N PRO A 224 -20.66 -22.63 3.85
CA PRO A 224 -21.40 -22.17 5.02
C PRO A 224 -21.91 -20.75 4.79
N ASN A 225 -23.20 -20.53 5.04
CA ASN A 225 -23.83 -19.22 4.92
C ASN A 225 -23.43 -18.34 6.12
N ILE A 226 -22.21 -17.81 6.07
CA ILE A 226 -21.64 -16.97 7.11
C ILE A 226 -21.10 -15.70 6.46
N SER A 227 -21.37 -14.56 7.10
CA SER A 227 -20.81 -13.27 6.67
C SER A 227 -19.29 -13.34 6.66
N TRP A 228 -18.69 -13.06 5.51
CA TRP A 228 -17.24 -13.01 5.36
C TRP A 228 -16.61 -12.01 6.32
N ASP A 229 -17.24 -10.84 6.48
CA ASP A 229 -16.72 -9.74 7.27
C ASP A 229 -16.74 -10.05 8.77
N GLU A 230 -17.79 -10.72 9.26
CA GLU A 230 -17.85 -11.16 10.66
C GLU A 230 -16.83 -12.26 10.95
N TRP A 231 -16.74 -13.25 10.04
CA TRP A 231 -15.81 -14.35 10.17
C TRP A 231 -14.35 -13.86 10.17
N ASP A 232 -13.97 -13.03 9.19
CA ASP A 232 -12.61 -12.49 9.11
C ASP A 232 -12.32 -11.51 10.25
N GLY A 233 -13.29 -10.66 10.64
CA GLY A 233 -13.15 -9.72 11.75
C GLY A 233 -12.89 -10.42 13.09
N MET A 234 -13.65 -11.47 13.39
CA MET A 234 -13.41 -12.30 14.59
C MET A 234 -12.04 -12.99 14.53
N LEU A 235 -11.68 -13.59 13.38
CA LEU A 235 -10.39 -14.26 13.25
C LEU A 235 -9.22 -13.29 13.35
N ARG A 236 -9.35 -12.04 12.88
CA ARG A 236 -8.35 -10.99 13.09
C ARG A 236 -8.08 -10.80 14.58
N ILE A 237 -9.12 -10.61 15.39
CA ILE A 237 -9.01 -10.48 16.85
C ILE A 237 -8.34 -11.71 17.48
N CYS A 238 -8.71 -12.92 17.04
CA CYS A 238 -8.15 -14.16 17.58
C CYS A 238 -6.66 -14.35 17.26
N PHE A 239 -6.22 -13.93 16.06
CA PHE A 239 -4.88 -14.23 15.55
C PHE A 239 -3.84 -13.13 15.76
N VAL A 240 -4.21 -11.94 16.28
CA VAL A 240 -3.27 -10.87 16.67
C VAL A 240 -2.15 -11.43 17.55
N ARG A 241 -2.56 -12.12 18.62
CA ARG A 241 -1.65 -12.76 19.58
C ARG A 241 -1.99 -14.25 19.66
N LYS A 242 -1.79 -14.98 18.56
CA LYS A 242 -2.21 -16.39 18.39
C LYS A 242 -1.75 -17.36 19.50
N ASN A 243 -0.68 -17.00 20.22
CA ASN A 243 -0.08 -17.79 21.31
C ASN A 243 -0.61 -17.42 22.72
N LYS A 244 -1.37 -16.33 22.85
CA LYS A 244 -2.05 -15.94 24.09
C LYS A 244 -3.46 -16.53 24.12
N THR A 245 -4.09 -16.53 25.30
CA THR A 245 -5.46 -17.02 25.48
C THR A 245 -6.45 -16.11 24.77
N LEU A 246 -7.55 -16.66 24.26
CA LEU A 246 -8.61 -15.88 23.62
C LEU A 246 -9.20 -14.83 24.59
N ARG A 247 -9.34 -15.15 25.88
CA ARG A 247 -9.72 -14.16 26.91
C ARG A 247 -8.87 -12.90 26.86
N ALA A 248 -7.55 -13.05 26.90
CA ALA A 248 -6.62 -11.91 26.81
C ALA A 248 -6.77 -11.13 25.49
N GLY A 249 -7.05 -11.80 24.37
CA GLY A 249 -7.28 -11.15 23.07
C GLY A 249 -8.54 -10.30 23.04
N PHE A 250 -9.68 -10.84 23.50
CA PHE A 250 -10.96 -10.12 23.53
C PHE A 250 -11.03 -9.05 24.64
N MET A 251 -10.24 -9.19 25.71
CA MET A 251 -10.15 -8.21 26.79
C MET A 251 -9.20 -7.04 26.50
N ALA A 252 -8.52 -7.03 25.34
CA ALA A 252 -7.70 -5.92 24.92
C ALA A 252 -8.51 -4.62 24.79
N THR A 253 -7.96 -3.50 25.26
CA THR A 253 -8.66 -2.21 25.34
C THR A 253 -9.26 -1.77 24.00
N LYS A 254 -8.50 -1.86 22.92
CA LYS A 254 -8.97 -1.45 21.59
C LYS A 254 -10.09 -2.37 21.08
N VAL A 255 -10.00 -3.68 21.32
CA VAL A 255 -11.01 -4.68 20.92
C VAL A 255 -12.32 -4.47 21.69
N ARG A 256 -12.24 -4.24 23.00
CA ARG A 256 -13.41 -3.93 23.83
C ARG A 256 -14.13 -2.68 23.33
N ALA A 257 -13.40 -1.62 23.01
CA ALA A 257 -13.99 -0.39 22.49
C ALA A 257 -14.70 -0.60 21.13
N LEU A 258 -14.13 -1.45 20.26
CA LEU A 258 -14.75 -1.84 18.99
C LEU A 258 -16.06 -2.59 19.21
N ILE A 259 -16.04 -3.64 20.05
CA ILE A 259 -17.22 -4.45 20.36
C ILE A 259 -18.29 -3.61 21.05
N GLU A 260 -17.90 -2.72 21.96
CA GLU A 260 -18.80 -1.79 22.63
C GLU A 260 -19.51 -0.86 21.62
N ARG A 261 -18.78 -0.28 20.67
CA ARG A 261 -19.37 0.55 19.61
C ARG A 261 -20.38 -0.24 18.78
N ASN A 262 -19.99 -1.42 18.33
CA ASN A 262 -20.84 -2.27 17.52
C ASN A 262 -22.11 -2.70 18.27
N TRP A 263 -21.98 -3.03 19.55
CA TRP A 263 -23.10 -3.36 20.42
C TRP A 263 -24.05 -2.17 20.59
N ILE A 264 -23.54 -0.95 20.82
CA ILE A 264 -24.37 0.27 20.90
C ILE A 264 -25.14 0.49 19.59
N THR A 265 -24.47 0.35 18.43
CA THR A 265 -25.13 0.47 17.13
C THR A 265 -26.19 -0.60 16.93
N TRP A 266 -25.91 -1.85 17.30
CA TRP A 266 -26.86 -2.95 17.20
C TRP A 266 -28.10 -2.73 18.07
N VAL A 267 -27.92 -2.30 19.31
CA VAL A 267 -29.00 -1.97 20.25
C VAL A 267 -29.85 -0.81 19.75
N SER A 268 -29.23 0.16 19.08
CA SER A 268 -29.98 1.28 18.46
C SER A 268 -30.88 0.83 17.32
N MET A 269 -30.49 -0.23 16.60
CA MET A 269 -31.27 -0.81 15.50
C MET A 269 -32.33 -1.81 15.98
N HIS A 270 -32.09 -2.50 17.11
CA HIS A 270 -32.95 -3.55 17.65
C HIS A 270 -33.26 -3.33 19.15
N PRO A 271 -33.92 -2.21 19.51
CA PRO A 271 -34.21 -1.89 20.91
C PRO A 271 -35.08 -2.97 21.59
N GLU A 272 -35.92 -3.69 20.83
CA GLU A 272 -36.79 -4.75 21.32
C GLU A 272 -36.05 -6.02 21.78
N LYS A 273 -34.79 -6.19 21.38
CA LYS A 273 -33.98 -7.38 21.68
C LYS A 273 -33.03 -7.20 22.85
N VAL A 274 -33.03 -6.02 23.48
CA VAL A 274 -32.26 -5.80 24.72
C VAL A 274 -32.94 -6.54 25.86
N THR A 275 -32.21 -7.45 26.51
CA THR A 275 -32.79 -8.25 27.59
C THR A 275 -33.06 -7.39 28.82
N GLN A 276 -34.11 -7.73 29.59
CA GLN A 276 -34.40 -7.03 30.86
C GLN A 276 -33.23 -7.10 31.85
N ALA A 277 -32.45 -8.19 31.83
CA ALA A 277 -31.24 -8.34 32.64
C ALA A 277 -30.16 -7.32 32.25
N ASP A 278 -30.00 -7.03 30.97
CA ASP A 278 -29.06 -6.00 30.49
C ASP A 278 -29.51 -4.59 30.96
N ILE A 279 -30.82 -4.32 30.91
CA ILE A 279 -31.41 -3.05 31.40
C ILE A 279 -31.21 -2.90 32.91
N ASP A 280 -31.46 -3.96 33.68
CA ASP A 280 -31.30 -3.95 35.13
C ASP A 280 -29.83 -3.77 35.55
N PHE A 281 -28.89 -4.37 34.80
CA PHE A 281 -27.45 -4.16 34.98
C PHE A 281 -27.05 -2.71 34.68
N LEU A 282 -27.52 -2.15 33.56
CA LEU A 282 -27.23 -0.75 33.19
C LEU A 282 -27.80 0.26 34.18
N GLN A 283 -28.91 -0.07 34.83
CA GLN A 283 -29.53 0.73 35.90
C GLN A 283 -28.87 0.51 37.28
N GLY A 284 -27.88 -0.39 37.38
CA GLY A 284 -27.17 -0.68 38.63
C GLY A 284 -27.99 -1.48 39.65
N LYS A 285 -29.09 -2.11 39.22
CA LYS A 285 -29.96 -2.93 40.07
C LYS A 285 -29.41 -4.34 40.31
N ASP A 286 -28.64 -4.85 39.35
CA ASP A 286 -27.89 -6.11 39.48
C ASP A 286 -26.39 -5.86 39.31
N VAL A 287 -25.69 -5.80 40.44
CA VAL A 287 -24.23 -5.64 40.53
C VAL A 287 -23.52 -6.92 40.98
N SER A 288 -24.26 -8.05 41.07
CA SER A 288 -23.71 -9.33 41.51
C SER A 288 -22.61 -9.84 40.58
N ALA A 289 -22.75 -9.61 39.26
CA ALA A 289 -21.76 -9.98 38.24
C ALA A 289 -20.46 -9.14 38.28
N LEU A 290 -20.40 -8.05 39.06
CA LEU A 290 -19.19 -7.23 39.20
C LEU A 290 -18.17 -7.82 40.18
N GLN A 291 -18.60 -8.69 41.10
CA GLN A 291 -17.75 -9.18 42.20
C GLN A 291 -16.60 -10.10 41.74
N GLY A 292 -16.65 -10.65 40.51
CA GLY A 292 -15.57 -11.47 39.96
C GLY A 292 -14.74 -10.81 38.86
N ALA A 293 -15.13 -9.63 38.36
CA ALA A 293 -14.47 -8.99 37.23
C ALA A 293 -13.26 -8.12 37.62
N ASP A 294 -13.22 -7.67 38.88
CA ASP A 294 -12.15 -6.81 39.40
C ASP A 294 -10.99 -7.61 40.06
N GLU A 295 -11.23 -8.85 40.50
CA GLU A 295 -10.21 -9.65 41.23
C GLU A 295 -9.22 -10.40 40.33
N ASP A 296 -9.60 -10.74 39.09
CA ASP A 296 -8.70 -11.37 38.10
C ASP A 296 -7.86 -10.33 37.30
N MET A 297 -7.93 -9.04 37.66
CA MET A 297 -7.26 -7.92 36.97
C MET A 297 -5.80 -7.67 37.41
N ASP A 298 -5.20 -8.57 38.19
CA ASP A 298 -3.75 -8.60 38.45
C ASP A 298 -3.06 -9.76 37.71
N MET A 299 -3.35 -9.90 36.43
CA MET A 299 -2.57 -10.77 35.54
C MET A 299 -1.46 -9.96 34.87
N GLY A 300 -0.45 -9.62 35.67
CA GLY A 300 0.92 -9.35 35.24
C GLY A 300 1.13 -8.06 34.45
N GLN A 301 1.94 -7.16 35.00
CA GLN A 301 2.88 -6.36 34.21
C GLN A 301 3.87 -7.30 33.49
N ASP A 302 3.40 -8.15 32.59
CA ASP A 302 4.25 -8.66 31.52
C ASP A 302 4.34 -7.51 30.54
N GLY A 303 5.45 -6.78 30.63
CA GLY A 303 5.76 -5.67 29.76
C GLY A 303 5.44 -6.01 28.30
N ASP A 304 5.00 -4.98 27.59
CA ASP A 304 5.01 -4.92 26.15
C ASP A 304 6.45 -5.19 25.66
N GLU A 305 6.88 -6.46 25.63
CA GLU A 305 8.03 -6.84 24.84
C GLU A 305 7.59 -6.74 23.38
N PRO A 306 8.25 -5.88 22.57
CA PRO A 306 7.95 -5.81 21.16
C PRO A 306 8.32 -7.15 20.54
N VAL A 307 7.30 -7.90 20.12
CA VAL A 307 7.53 -9.03 19.22
C VAL A 307 8.12 -8.43 17.95
N GLU A 308 9.31 -8.88 17.55
CA GLU A 308 9.87 -8.57 16.23
C GLU A 308 8.84 -8.97 15.15
N GLY A 309 8.17 -7.96 14.59
CA GLY A 309 7.01 -8.10 13.71
C GLY A 309 5.89 -7.11 14.06
N GLY A 310 6.26 -5.86 14.38
CA GLY A 310 5.33 -4.79 14.69
C GLY A 310 4.90 -4.06 13.43
N ASP A 311 3.84 -4.56 12.79
CA ASP A 311 3.00 -3.84 11.81
C ASP A 311 1.50 -4.26 11.96
N ASP A 312 1.23 -5.48 12.44
CA ASP A 312 -0.12 -6.05 12.43
C ASP A 312 -1.11 -5.50 13.51
N GLU A 313 -0.67 -4.87 14.61
CA GLU A 313 -1.60 -4.39 15.67
C GLU A 313 -2.33 -3.09 15.32
N ASP A 314 -1.72 -2.22 14.52
CA ASP A 314 -2.34 -0.96 14.06
C ASP A 314 -3.11 -1.17 12.74
N ASP A 315 -2.74 -2.16 11.91
CA ASP A 315 -3.45 -2.55 10.69
C ASP A 315 -4.86 -3.13 10.95
N ILE A 316 -5.12 -3.69 12.14
CA ILE A 316 -6.45 -4.21 12.51
C ILE A 316 -7.51 -3.10 12.55
N PHE A 317 -7.12 -1.89 12.96
CA PHE A 317 -8.03 -0.76 13.14
C PHE A 317 -8.17 0.12 11.89
N MET A 318 -7.23 0.05 10.94
CA MET A 318 -7.38 0.72 9.64
C MET A 318 -8.31 -0.03 8.67
N ASP A 319 -8.46 -1.34 8.84
CA ASP A 319 -9.12 -2.23 7.86
C ASP A 319 -10.54 -2.66 8.29
N LEU A 320 -10.88 -2.62 9.59
CA LEU A 320 -12.22 -2.90 10.13
C LEU A 320 -13.05 -1.63 10.40
N GLY A 321 -12.49 -0.48 10.04
CA GLY A 321 -13.04 0.84 10.35
C GLY A 321 -12.27 1.88 9.57
N GLY A 322 -12.97 2.70 8.77
CA GLY A 322 -12.31 3.77 8.02
C GLY A 322 -11.46 4.65 8.95
N GLU A 323 -10.42 5.25 8.38
CA GLU A 323 -9.39 6.12 8.99
C GLU A 323 -9.83 7.17 10.06
N ASN A 324 -11.14 7.34 10.31
CA ASN A 324 -11.73 8.13 11.39
C ASN A 324 -11.95 7.35 12.72
N ASP A 325 -11.58 6.07 12.78
CA ASP A 325 -11.89 5.15 13.90
C ASP A 325 -10.83 5.10 15.01
N ALA A 326 -10.15 6.23 15.27
CA ALA A 326 -9.40 6.37 16.51
C ALA A 326 -10.38 6.29 17.71
N PRO A 327 -10.05 5.60 18.81
CA PRO A 327 -10.88 5.64 20.00
C PRO A 327 -10.97 7.09 20.45
N VAL A 328 -12.14 7.69 20.29
CA VAL A 328 -12.40 9.03 20.77
C VAL A 328 -12.23 9.00 22.28
N THR A 329 -11.11 9.50 22.79
CA THR A 329 -10.90 9.75 24.22
C THR A 329 -11.75 10.94 24.63
N MET A 330 -13.07 10.76 24.66
CA MET A 330 -14.02 11.69 25.28
C MET A 330 -14.10 11.35 26.78
N GLY A 331 -14.17 12.41 27.58
CA GLY A 331 -13.96 12.34 29.03
C GLY A 331 -14.81 11.31 29.77
N LYS A 332 -14.24 10.76 30.85
CA LYS A 332 -14.94 9.99 31.88
C LYS A 332 -16.21 10.76 32.30
N GLY A 333 -17.40 10.26 31.92
CA GLY A 333 -18.69 10.89 32.22
C GLY A 333 -19.69 10.96 31.05
N SER A 334 -19.33 10.49 29.85
CA SER A 334 -20.25 10.48 28.70
C SER A 334 -21.45 9.53 28.91
N LEU A 335 -22.66 10.03 28.64
CA LEU A 335 -23.91 9.26 28.59
C LEU A 335 -24.13 8.72 27.18
N VAL A 336 -24.62 7.48 27.08
CA VAL A 336 -24.98 6.81 25.82
C VAL A 336 -26.49 6.58 25.83
N ALA A 337 -27.15 6.89 24.71
CA ALA A 337 -28.56 6.58 24.53
C ALA A 337 -28.71 5.10 24.18
N ILE A 338 -29.52 4.38 24.96
CA ILE A 338 -29.94 3.00 24.73
C ILE A 338 -31.46 2.99 24.75
N GLY A 339 -32.08 2.92 23.58
CA GLY A 339 -33.51 3.20 23.41
C GLY A 339 -33.86 4.60 23.94
N ASP A 340 -34.86 4.68 24.82
CA ASP A 340 -35.31 5.94 25.45
C ASP A 340 -34.48 6.33 26.70
N GLN A 341 -33.50 5.52 27.10
CA GLN A 341 -32.75 5.71 28.35
C GLN A 341 -31.35 6.27 28.09
N GLN A 342 -30.89 7.18 28.96
CA GLN A 342 -29.50 7.63 29.00
C GLN A 342 -28.73 6.89 30.09
N VAL A 343 -27.71 6.14 29.69
CA VAL A 343 -26.89 5.35 30.61
C VAL A 343 -25.43 5.80 30.61
N PRO A 344 -24.71 5.74 31.73
CA PRO A 344 -23.28 6.03 31.76
C PRO A 344 -22.50 5.04 30.89
N ARG A 345 -21.65 5.54 29.99
CA ARG A 345 -20.84 4.70 29.10
C ARG A 345 -20.00 3.66 29.87
N ALA A 346 -19.53 4.02 31.07
CA ALA A 346 -18.77 3.11 31.94
C ALA A 346 -19.57 1.84 32.32
N MET A 347 -20.89 1.93 32.48
CA MET A 347 -21.75 0.77 32.74
C MET A 347 -21.90 -0.09 31.48
N VAL A 348 -21.97 0.53 30.30
CA VAL A 348 -21.99 -0.17 29.01
C VAL A 348 -20.68 -0.94 28.79
N THR A 349 -19.53 -0.29 29.01
CA THR A 349 -18.21 -0.92 28.92
C THR A 349 -18.08 -2.13 29.86
N LYS A 350 -18.64 -2.05 31.07
CA LYS A 350 -18.67 -3.16 32.03
C LYS A 350 -19.61 -4.28 31.59
N LEU A 351 -20.80 -3.95 31.08
CA LEU A 351 -21.76 -4.93 30.56
C LEU A 351 -21.14 -5.73 29.41
N VAL A 352 -20.52 -5.04 28.44
CA VAL A 352 -19.83 -5.66 27.30
C VAL A 352 -18.72 -6.59 27.79
N GLN A 353 -17.94 -6.18 28.80
CA GLN A 353 -16.90 -7.03 29.39
C GLN A 353 -17.48 -8.32 30.00
N VAL A 354 -18.55 -8.22 30.79
CA VAL A 354 -19.23 -9.38 31.41
C VAL A 354 -19.80 -10.31 30.33
N LYS A 355 -20.42 -9.77 29.30
CA LYS A 355 -20.98 -10.55 28.19
C LYS A 355 -19.90 -11.26 27.37
N ILE A 356 -18.79 -10.59 27.02
CA ILE A 356 -17.64 -11.23 26.36
C ILE A 356 -17.14 -12.41 27.22
N GLN A 357 -16.99 -12.19 28.53
CA GLN A 357 -16.53 -13.21 29.47
C GLN A 357 -17.48 -14.41 29.51
N ARG A 358 -18.79 -14.15 29.58
CA ARG A 358 -19.84 -15.17 29.54
C ARG A 358 -19.80 -15.99 28.25
N VAL A 359 -19.68 -15.35 27.09
CA VAL A 359 -19.58 -16.06 25.80
C VAL A 359 -18.39 -17.01 25.80
N LEU A 360 -17.20 -16.52 26.21
CA LEU A 360 -15.97 -17.30 26.24
C LEU A 360 -16.03 -18.50 27.19
N GLU A 361 -16.76 -18.38 28.31
CA GLU A 361 -17.01 -19.46 29.26
C GLU A 361 -18.03 -20.47 28.75
N GLN A 362 -19.15 -20.01 28.18
CA GLN A 362 -20.19 -20.87 27.60
C GLN A 362 -19.64 -21.76 26.48
N VAL A 363 -18.78 -21.23 25.62
CA VAL A 363 -18.14 -22.00 24.54
C VAL A 363 -16.90 -22.78 25.01
N ASN A 364 -16.50 -22.64 26.28
CA ASN A 364 -15.32 -23.25 26.88
C ASN A 364 -14.00 -22.93 26.12
N LEU A 365 -13.85 -21.70 25.62
CA LEU A 365 -12.68 -21.24 24.87
C LEU A 365 -11.90 -20.12 25.55
N ALA A 366 -12.29 -19.70 26.77
CA ALA A 366 -11.62 -18.62 27.50
C ALA A 366 -10.10 -18.81 27.61
N ASN A 367 -9.65 -20.02 27.96
CA ASN A 367 -8.24 -20.36 28.13
C ASN A 367 -7.62 -21.01 26.88
N ALA A 368 -8.40 -21.18 25.81
CA ALA A 368 -7.91 -21.71 24.54
C ALA A 368 -7.03 -20.67 23.85
N ARG A 369 -6.12 -21.14 23.00
CA ARG A 369 -5.23 -20.30 22.18
C ARG A 369 -5.61 -20.48 20.73
N ALA A 370 -5.73 -19.39 19.98
CA ALA A 370 -6.16 -19.43 18.58
C ALA A 370 -5.30 -20.38 17.73
N GLN A 371 -4.01 -20.51 18.03
CA GLN A 371 -3.12 -21.44 17.33
C GLN A 371 -3.60 -22.91 17.38
N LYS A 372 -4.30 -23.33 18.45
CA LYS A 372 -4.77 -24.70 18.64
C LYS A 372 -6.26 -24.89 18.31
N CYS A 373 -6.97 -23.82 18.01
CA CYS A 373 -8.38 -23.87 17.68
C CYS A 373 -8.58 -24.28 16.21
N ASP A 374 -9.52 -25.18 15.97
CA ASP A 374 -9.98 -25.55 14.63
C ASP A 374 -11.17 -24.67 14.17
N GLU A 375 -11.64 -24.90 12.94
CA GLU A 375 -12.78 -24.20 12.34
C GLU A 375 -14.05 -24.28 13.21
N ASN A 376 -14.31 -25.42 13.85
CA ASN A 376 -15.51 -25.63 14.67
C ASN A 376 -15.47 -24.80 15.96
N ASN A 377 -14.29 -24.66 16.57
CA ASN A 377 -14.12 -23.78 17.74
C ASN A 377 -14.44 -22.32 17.38
N PHE A 378 -13.95 -21.85 16.23
CA PHE A 378 -14.24 -20.50 15.75
C PHE A 378 -15.72 -20.31 15.39
N LEU A 379 -16.37 -21.33 14.81
CA LEU A 379 -17.82 -21.29 14.56
C LEU A 379 -18.64 -21.16 15.84
N ARG A 380 -18.32 -21.94 16.88
CA ARG A 380 -18.99 -21.84 18.19
C ARG A 380 -18.78 -20.46 18.81
N LEU A 381 -17.57 -19.93 18.68
CA LEU A 381 -17.23 -18.60 19.17
C LEU A 381 -18.04 -17.51 18.45
N LEU A 382 -18.09 -17.55 17.12
CA LEU A 382 -18.86 -16.59 16.32
C LEU A 382 -20.36 -16.68 16.66
N HIS A 383 -20.89 -17.90 16.73
CA HIS A 383 -22.28 -18.12 17.11
C HIS A 383 -22.58 -17.53 18.49
N GLY A 384 -21.73 -17.79 19.50
CA GLY A 384 -21.91 -17.23 20.84
C GLY A 384 -21.87 -15.70 20.89
N PHE A 385 -20.98 -15.07 20.10
CA PHE A 385 -20.95 -13.61 19.98
C PHE A 385 -22.21 -13.05 19.29
N ASN A 386 -22.68 -13.71 18.23
CA ASN A 386 -23.89 -13.29 17.53
C ASN A 386 -25.15 -13.48 18.38
N THR A 387 -25.22 -14.51 19.23
CA THR A 387 -26.32 -14.72 20.20
C THR A 387 -26.40 -13.62 21.25
N GLU A 388 -25.25 -13.14 21.75
CA GLU A 388 -25.19 -12.02 22.69
C GLU A 388 -25.18 -10.64 22.00
N ALA A 389 -25.52 -10.62 20.70
CA ALA A 389 -25.72 -9.43 19.88
C ALA A 389 -24.46 -8.59 19.59
N PHE A 390 -23.30 -9.24 19.58
CA PHE A 390 -22.03 -8.64 19.16
C PHE A 390 -21.77 -8.85 17.68
N SER A 391 -22.70 -8.46 16.80
CA SER A 391 -22.38 -8.46 15.38
C SER A 391 -21.21 -7.51 15.15
N THR A 392 -20.13 -8.03 14.59
CA THR A 392 -18.88 -7.28 14.41
C THR A 392 -18.93 -6.25 13.28
N VAL A 393 -20.05 -6.15 12.54
CA VAL A 393 -20.27 -5.14 11.50
C VAL A 393 -21.76 -4.76 11.43
N SER A 394 -22.06 -3.47 11.35
CA SER A 394 -23.40 -2.90 11.19
C SER A 394 -24.07 -3.35 9.87
N VAL A 395 -24.72 -4.52 9.84
CA VAL A 395 -25.70 -4.87 8.80
C VAL A 395 -26.86 -5.64 9.42
N VAL A 396 -28.06 -5.15 9.18
CA VAL A 396 -29.37 -5.72 9.55
C VAL A 396 -29.54 -7.10 8.89
N TYR A 397 -29.89 -8.13 9.67
CA TYR A 397 -30.40 -9.40 9.14
C TYR A 397 -31.63 -9.86 9.91
N ASP A 398 -32.60 -10.39 9.16
CA ASP A 398 -33.88 -10.91 9.60
C ASP A 398 -33.70 -12.27 10.31
N GLU A 399 -34.21 -12.40 11.53
CA GLU A 399 -33.97 -13.57 12.40
C GLU A 399 -34.57 -14.87 11.88
N GLU A 400 -35.58 -14.82 11.00
CA GLU A 400 -36.26 -16.01 10.48
C GLU A 400 -35.40 -16.86 9.52
N GLU A 401 -34.29 -16.32 9.00
CA GLU A 401 -33.45 -17.02 8.01
C GLU A 401 -32.31 -17.84 8.67
N ILE A 402 -31.94 -17.51 9.91
CA ILE A 402 -30.91 -18.23 10.67
C ILE A 402 -31.47 -19.56 11.23
N ASP A 403 -32.70 -19.55 11.75
CA ASP A 403 -33.34 -20.73 12.31
C ASP A 403 -33.66 -21.81 11.26
N LYS A 404 -34.03 -21.39 10.03
CA LYS A 404 -34.25 -22.32 8.91
C LYS A 404 -32.96 -23.01 8.45
N ASN A 405 -31.82 -22.32 8.55
CA ASN A 405 -30.52 -22.86 8.13
C ASN A 405 -29.92 -23.83 9.17
N LEU A 406 -30.16 -23.60 10.46
CA LEU A 406 -29.78 -24.53 11.53
C LEU A 406 -30.63 -25.82 11.52
N GLN A 407 -31.93 -25.72 11.23
CA GLN A 407 -32.80 -26.89 11.13
C GLN A 407 -32.56 -27.72 9.85
N SER A 408 -32.20 -27.09 8.72
CA SER A 408 -31.92 -27.82 7.47
C SER A 408 -30.60 -28.58 7.48
N LEU A 409 -29.63 -28.18 8.31
CA LEU A 409 -28.38 -28.91 8.53
C LEU A 409 -28.56 -30.17 9.41
N LEU A 410 -29.65 -30.25 10.18
CA LEU A 410 -29.93 -31.37 11.09
C LEU A 410 -30.88 -32.43 10.51
N VAL A 411 -31.53 -32.18 9.37
CA VAL A 411 -32.46 -33.13 8.74
C VAL A 411 -32.15 -33.26 7.24
N GLY A 412 -31.71 -34.45 6.83
CA GLY A 412 -31.38 -34.73 5.44
C GLY A 412 -32.59 -34.74 4.48
N GLN A 413 -32.35 -34.23 3.27
CA GLN A 413 -33.19 -34.21 2.03
C GLN A 413 -34.31 -33.15 2.00
N LYS A 414 -34.59 -32.39 0.92
CA LYS A 414 -34.50 -32.54 -0.56
C LYS A 414 -34.40 -31.14 -1.23
N SER A 415 -33.93 -31.06 -2.49
CA SER A 415 -33.71 -29.79 -3.22
C SER A 415 -34.97 -29.14 -3.80
N PRO A 416 -35.03 -27.80 -3.89
CA PRO A 416 -35.90 -27.08 -4.82
C PRO A 416 -35.07 -26.44 -5.96
N TRP A 417 -34.86 -27.21 -7.02
CA TRP A 417 -34.51 -26.67 -8.35
C TRP A 417 -35.82 -26.48 -9.11
N ASP A 418 -36.35 -25.27 -9.12
CA ASP A 418 -37.29 -24.79 -10.14
C ASP A 418 -37.39 -23.28 -9.94
N HIS A 419 -36.66 -22.53 -10.78
CA HIS A 419 -36.89 -21.13 -11.22
C HIS A 419 -35.59 -20.57 -11.82
N LEU A 420 -35.03 -21.31 -12.78
CA LEU A 420 -34.17 -20.77 -13.82
C LEU A 420 -35.11 -20.30 -14.94
N PHE A 421 -35.05 -19.03 -15.34
CA PHE A 421 -35.06 -18.57 -16.75
C PHE A 421 -35.25 -17.04 -16.81
N ARG A 422 -34.22 -16.33 -17.29
CA ARG A 422 -34.23 -15.08 -18.12
C ARG A 422 -32.98 -14.19 -17.92
N PHE A 423 -31.78 -14.77 -17.96
CA PHE A 423 -30.53 -13.99 -17.96
C PHE A 423 -29.85 -13.90 -19.34
N GLU A 424 -30.31 -14.67 -20.34
CA GLU A 424 -29.67 -14.71 -21.67
C GLU A 424 -30.09 -13.58 -22.63
N GLU A 425 -31.15 -12.83 -22.35
CA GLU A 425 -31.60 -11.73 -23.24
C GLU A 425 -31.00 -10.36 -22.88
N ILE A 426 -30.59 -10.14 -21.63
CA ILE A 426 -30.00 -8.87 -21.18
C ILE A 426 -28.55 -8.72 -21.65
N VAL A 427 -27.82 -9.83 -21.77
CA VAL A 427 -26.42 -9.84 -22.20
C VAL A 427 -26.27 -9.54 -23.70
N LYS A 428 -27.28 -9.86 -24.53
CA LYS A 428 -27.23 -9.63 -25.98
C LYS A 428 -27.39 -8.16 -26.38
N LEU A 429 -28.00 -7.33 -25.54
CA LEU A 429 -28.18 -5.89 -25.80
C LEU A 429 -26.96 -5.04 -25.41
N PHE A 430 -26.08 -5.55 -24.54
CA PHE A 430 -24.96 -4.79 -23.98
C PHE A 430 -23.71 -4.78 -24.88
N VAL A 431 -23.60 -5.75 -25.79
CA VAL A 431 -22.39 -5.99 -26.60
C VAL A 431 -22.31 -5.10 -27.85
N SER A 432 -23.37 -4.39 -28.23
CA SER A 432 -23.35 -3.61 -29.49
C SER A 432 -22.94 -2.14 -29.38
N TYR A 433 -22.63 -1.60 -28.19
CA TYR A 433 -22.53 -0.12 -28.02
C TYR A 433 -21.14 0.43 -27.65
N LEU A 434 -20.11 -0.40 -27.44
CA LEU A 434 -18.79 0.07 -26.97
C LEU A 434 -17.66 -0.09 -28.00
N SER A 435 -17.91 0.37 -29.22
CA SER A 435 -16.86 0.63 -30.22
C SER A 435 -16.93 2.09 -30.71
N ALA A 436 -16.31 2.99 -29.95
CA ALA A 436 -15.97 4.41 -30.19
C ALA A 436 -16.05 5.12 -28.81
N THR A 437 -15.09 5.88 -28.27
CA THR A 437 -14.08 6.78 -28.84
C THR A 437 -13.00 7.09 -27.79
N GLU A 438 -11.91 7.67 -28.26
CA GLU A 438 -10.64 8.04 -27.61
C GLU A 438 -10.76 9.07 -26.47
N ILE A 439 -9.98 8.89 -25.39
CA ILE A 439 -9.35 10.00 -24.65
C ILE A 439 -7.93 9.57 -24.25
N SER A 440 -6.97 9.91 -25.11
CA SER A 440 -5.55 10.00 -24.76
C SER A 440 -5.17 11.48 -24.70
N LYS A 441 -4.72 11.94 -23.52
CA LYS A 441 -3.78 13.05 -23.24
C LYS A 441 -4.10 13.67 -21.87
N ILE A 442 -3.40 13.23 -20.83
CA ILE A 442 -2.88 14.06 -19.72
C ILE A 442 -1.64 13.31 -19.18
N SER A 443 -0.53 14.03 -19.12
CA SER A 443 0.83 13.58 -18.80
C SER A 443 1.06 13.47 -17.27
N PRO A 444 2.15 12.82 -16.80
CA PRO A 444 2.26 12.22 -15.47
C PRO A 444 3.10 13.06 -14.48
N TYR A 445 2.73 13.10 -13.21
CA TYR A 445 3.61 13.35 -12.06
C TYR A 445 3.01 12.74 -10.76
N PRO A 446 3.84 12.49 -9.73
CA PRO A 446 3.78 11.26 -8.95
C PRO A 446 2.68 11.25 -7.88
N VAL A 447 2.16 10.04 -7.70
CA VAL A 447 1.16 9.67 -6.71
C VAL A 447 1.89 9.42 -5.40
N ASP A 448 1.92 10.42 -4.52
CA ASP A 448 2.11 10.17 -3.09
C ASP A 448 1.52 11.34 -2.27
N LEU A 449 0.22 11.31 -2.02
CA LEU A 449 -0.45 12.14 -1.00
C LEU A 449 -1.87 11.63 -0.69
N MET A 450 -2.03 10.31 -0.57
CA MET A 450 -3.25 9.67 -0.03
C MET A 450 -2.92 9.12 1.36
N SER A 451 -2.55 10.01 2.27
CA SER A 451 -2.36 9.74 3.70
C SER A 451 -2.36 11.08 4.43
N ALA A 452 -3.51 11.75 4.46
CA ALA A 452 -3.69 12.96 5.26
C ALA A 452 -5.09 12.95 5.88
N THR A 453 -5.21 12.17 6.96
CA THR A 453 -6.34 12.08 7.91
C THR A 453 -6.52 13.30 8.80
N LYS A 454 -5.93 14.43 8.46
CA LYS A 454 -6.20 15.73 9.09
C LYS A 454 -6.64 16.68 8.01
N VAL A 455 -7.78 17.34 8.20
CA VAL A 455 -8.01 18.65 7.59
C VAL A 455 -6.85 19.52 8.06
N PRO A 456 -5.86 19.81 7.21
CA PRO A 456 -4.56 20.27 7.72
C PRO A 456 -4.59 21.74 8.12
N ILE A 457 -5.62 22.49 7.68
CA ILE A 457 -5.68 23.95 7.74
C ILE A 457 -7.11 24.37 8.08
N VAL A 458 -7.26 25.11 9.18
CA VAL A 458 -8.53 25.75 9.58
C VAL A 458 -8.49 27.20 9.13
N LEU A 459 -9.47 27.62 8.33
CA LEU A 459 -9.61 29.00 7.87
C LEU A 459 -10.14 29.88 9.01
N ASP A 460 -9.25 30.62 9.67
CA ASP A 460 -9.60 31.58 10.73
C ASP A 460 -9.14 33.01 10.40
N LYS A 461 -7.92 33.15 9.86
CA LYS A 461 -7.26 34.43 9.58
C LYS A 461 -6.96 34.59 8.09
N PRO A 462 -6.71 35.82 7.61
CA PRO A 462 -6.43 36.04 6.19
C PRO A 462 -5.21 35.29 5.64
N ASP A 463 -4.18 35.08 6.45
CA ASP A 463 -2.98 34.33 6.04
C ASP A 463 -3.31 32.84 5.72
N ASP A 464 -4.39 32.27 6.27
CA ASP A 464 -4.81 30.88 6.06
C ASP A 464 -5.51 30.67 4.70
N TRP A 465 -5.99 31.76 4.08
CA TRP A 465 -6.81 31.75 2.86
C TRP A 465 -6.18 30.92 1.74
N TRP A 466 -4.88 31.08 1.51
CA TRP A 466 -4.20 30.52 0.34
C TRP A 466 -4.02 29.02 0.45
N ALA A 467 -3.51 28.55 1.58
CA ALA A 467 -3.29 27.14 1.81
C ALA A 467 -4.64 26.39 1.92
N TRP A 468 -5.64 27.03 2.55
CA TRP A 468 -6.99 26.49 2.65
C TRP A 468 -7.70 26.41 1.28
N SER A 469 -7.69 27.49 0.50
CA SER A 469 -8.33 27.52 -0.83
C SER A 469 -7.66 26.57 -1.83
N ALA A 470 -6.33 26.40 -1.75
CA ALA A 470 -5.61 25.39 -2.53
C ALA A 470 -6.04 23.95 -2.18
N TYR A 471 -6.21 23.65 -0.90
CA TYR A 471 -6.72 22.36 -0.42
C TYR A 471 -8.13 22.06 -0.96
N ILE A 472 -9.06 23.01 -0.81
CA ILE A 472 -10.44 22.85 -1.31
C ILE A 472 -10.46 22.72 -2.84
N ARG A 473 -9.64 23.50 -3.55
CA ARG A 473 -9.47 23.40 -5.01
C ARG A 473 -8.98 22.03 -5.45
N ALA A 474 -7.95 21.49 -4.80
CA ALA A 474 -7.41 20.16 -5.12
C ALA A 474 -8.47 19.06 -4.88
N LEU A 475 -9.17 19.15 -3.76
CA LEU A 475 -10.23 18.20 -3.39
C LEU A 475 -11.38 18.19 -4.41
N ALA A 476 -11.83 19.38 -4.83
CA ALA A 476 -12.92 19.55 -5.79
C ALA A 476 -12.53 19.21 -7.23
N LYS A 477 -11.28 19.50 -7.65
CA LYS A 477 -10.76 19.08 -8.96
C LYS A 477 -10.68 17.55 -9.06
N ARG A 478 -10.22 16.88 -8.00
CA ARG A 478 -10.18 15.40 -7.92
C ARG A 478 -11.55 14.76 -8.05
N LYS A 479 -12.58 15.38 -7.48
CA LYS A 479 -13.98 14.91 -7.57
C LYS A 479 -14.72 15.41 -8.82
N GLY A 480 -14.08 16.21 -9.69
CA GLY A 480 -14.67 16.69 -10.94
C GLY A 480 -15.74 17.78 -10.79
N VAL A 481 -15.89 18.38 -9.60
CA VAL A 481 -16.96 19.36 -9.29
C VAL A 481 -16.46 20.80 -9.16
N TRP A 482 -15.17 21.06 -9.36
CA TRP A 482 -14.59 22.42 -9.28
C TRP A 482 -15.28 23.44 -10.19
N LYS A 483 -15.79 22.99 -11.36
CA LYS A 483 -16.58 23.78 -12.32
C LYS A 483 -17.84 24.46 -11.72
N TYR A 484 -18.34 23.99 -10.59
CA TYR A 484 -19.50 24.56 -9.91
C TYR A 484 -19.12 25.56 -8.79
N ILE A 485 -17.92 25.43 -8.23
CA ILE A 485 -17.52 26.07 -6.97
C ILE A 485 -16.52 27.21 -7.19
N ASP A 486 -15.82 27.25 -8.33
CA ASP A 486 -14.71 28.19 -8.56
C ASP A 486 -15.16 29.66 -8.32
N PRO A 487 -14.59 30.34 -7.30
CA PRO A 487 -14.97 31.71 -6.98
C PRO A 487 -14.41 32.73 -7.97
N ASP A 488 -13.36 32.38 -8.72
CA ASP A 488 -12.62 33.30 -9.59
C ASP A 488 -13.06 33.22 -11.06
N ASP A 489 -13.79 32.16 -11.45
CA ASP A 489 -14.37 32.03 -12.78
C ASP A 489 -15.72 32.75 -12.88
N GLY A 490 -15.72 33.91 -13.55
CA GLY A 490 -16.92 34.72 -13.80
C GLY A 490 -17.81 34.21 -14.92
N THR A 491 -17.42 33.13 -15.63
CA THR A 491 -18.18 32.58 -16.76
C THR A 491 -19.12 31.42 -16.38
N ILE A 492 -19.07 30.99 -15.12
CA ILE A 492 -19.93 29.92 -14.58
C ILE A 492 -21.39 30.40 -14.52
N THR A 493 -22.26 29.75 -15.29
CA THR A 493 -23.71 30.00 -15.33
C THR A 493 -24.53 28.98 -14.54
N LEU A 494 -23.95 27.80 -14.25
CA LEU A 494 -24.55 26.71 -13.49
C LEU A 494 -23.79 26.54 -12.18
N GLU A 495 -24.38 27.00 -11.08
CA GLU A 495 -23.75 26.96 -9.76
C GLU A 495 -24.00 25.65 -9.00
N GLU A 496 -24.91 24.81 -9.48
CA GLU A 496 -25.26 23.51 -8.91
C GLU A 496 -25.45 22.43 -9.99
N PRO A 497 -25.24 21.14 -9.68
CA PRO A 497 -25.65 20.05 -10.55
C PRO A 497 -27.16 20.11 -10.81
N VAL A 498 -27.57 20.10 -12.07
CA VAL A 498 -29.00 20.14 -12.45
C VAL A 498 -29.54 18.73 -12.54
N GLU A 499 -30.64 18.47 -11.83
CA GLU A 499 -31.35 17.20 -11.94
C GLU A 499 -31.96 17.05 -13.34
N PRO A 500 -31.68 15.95 -14.06
CA PRO A 500 -32.27 15.74 -15.38
C PRO A 500 -33.78 15.56 -15.25
N ARG A 501 -34.53 16.08 -16.24
CA ARG A 501 -35.99 15.90 -16.26
C ARG A 501 -36.35 14.47 -16.66
N ILE A 502 -37.29 13.89 -15.94
CA ILE A 502 -37.87 12.57 -16.28
C ILE A 502 -38.52 12.68 -17.67
N PRO A 503 -38.14 11.84 -18.64
CA PRO A 503 -38.72 11.88 -19.98
C PRO A 503 -40.19 11.44 -19.92
N ILE A 504 -41.06 12.27 -20.48
CA ILE A 504 -42.50 11.98 -20.58
C ILE A 504 -42.78 11.44 -22.00
N PRO A 505 -43.41 10.26 -22.13
CA PRO A 505 -43.76 9.72 -23.44
C PRO A 505 -44.62 10.71 -24.25
N ALA A 506 -44.24 11.00 -25.50
CA ALA A 506 -44.99 11.90 -26.37
C ALA A 506 -46.38 11.36 -26.75
N LYS A 507 -46.56 10.04 -26.72
CA LYS A 507 -47.83 9.35 -26.91
C LYS A 507 -48.05 8.34 -25.78
N PRO A 508 -49.30 8.04 -25.41
CA PRO A 508 -49.63 6.90 -24.58
C PRO A 508 -49.07 5.60 -25.17
N PHE A 509 -48.61 4.68 -24.32
CA PHE A 509 -47.82 3.50 -24.72
C PHE A 509 -48.58 2.53 -25.67
N ASP A 510 -49.90 2.52 -25.58
CA ASP A 510 -50.85 1.79 -26.42
C ASP A 510 -50.90 2.31 -27.87
N GLN A 511 -50.56 3.59 -28.08
CA GLN A 511 -50.57 4.27 -29.38
C GLN A 511 -49.17 4.44 -29.99
N MET A 512 -48.13 3.92 -29.32
CA MET A 512 -46.75 3.98 -29.80
C MET A 512 -46.44 2.85 -30.77
N ASP A 513 -45.95 3.22 -31.95
CA ASP A 513 -45.37 2.27 -32.91
C ASP A 513 -43.96 1.79 -32.47
N SER A 514 -43.38 0.87 -33.23
CA SER A 514 -42.08 0.28 -32.91
C SER A 514 -40.94 1.31 -32.85
N ASN A 515 -41.00 2.39 -33.64
CA ASN A 515 -40.00 3.44 -33.65
C ASN A 515 -40.20 4.41 -32.46
N ASP A 516 -41.44 4.76 -32.13
CA ASP A 516 -41.79 5.57 -30.97
C ASP A 516 -41.32 4.91 -29.66
N ARG A 517 -41.52 3.58 -29.54
CA ARG A 517 -41.02 2.80 -28.39
C ARG A 517 -39.51 2.74 -28.33
N TRP A 518 -38.85 2.61 -29.48
CA TRP A 518 -37.39 2.62 -29.55
C TRP A 518 -36.83 3.99 -29.14
N ALA A 519 -37.42 5.08 -29.62
CA ALA A 519 -37.03 6.45 -29.27
C ALA A 519 -37.20 6.71 -27.77
N TRP A 520 -38.36 6.34 -27.20
CA TRP A 520 -38.60 6.45 -25.76
C TRP A 520 -37.61 5.61 -24.92
N GLN A 521 -37.25 4.41 -25.37
CA GLN A 521 -36.22 3.60 -24.71
C GLN A 521 -34.83 4.25 -24.74
N GLN A 522 -34.46 4.96 -25.81
CA GLN A 522 -33.20 5.71 -25.87
C GLN A 522 -33.24 6.92 -24.94
N GLU A 523 -34.33 7.67 -24.91
CA GLU A 523 -34.53 8.80 -24.00
C GLU A 523 -34.48 8.37 -22.53
N SER A 524 -35.11 7.24 -22.18
CA SER A 524 -35.05 6.68 -20.82
C SER A 524 -33.63 6.26 -20.43
N LYS A 525 -32.85 5.68 -21.35
CA LYS A 525 -31.45 5.32 -21.09
C LYS A 525 -30.56 6.55 -20.91
N LEU A 526 -30.80 7.59 -21.71
CA LEU A 526 -30.10 8.87 -21.57
C LEU A 526 -30.42 9.52 -20.23
N TYR A 527 -31.69 9.49 -19.79
CA TYR A 527 -32.10 9.92 -18.46
C TYR A 527 -31.38 9.15 -17.35
N ASP A 528 -31.39 7.82 -17.38
CA ASP A 528 -30.71 7.00 -16.35
C ASP A 528 -29.21 7.30 -16.26
N TRP A 529 -28.57 7.54 -17.41
CA TRP A 529 -27.16 7.90 -17.47
C TRP A 529 -26.91 9.31 -16.91
N SER A 530 -27.71 10.30 -17.33
CA SER A 530 -27.64 11.67 -16.83
C SER A 530 -27.95 11.75 -15.33
N TYR A 531 -28.87 10.93 -14.82
CA TYR A 531 -29.24 10.89 -13.41
C TYR A 531 -28.10 10.36 -12.54
N ARG A 532 -27.39 9.31 -12.98
CA ARG A 532 -26.19 8.81 -12.28
C ARG A 532 -25.06 9.84 -12.22
N ILE A 533 -24.88 10.62 -13.29
CA ILE A 533 -23.90 11.72 -13.30
C ILE A 533 -24.31 12.82 -12.32
N TYR A 534 -25.59 13.19 -12.33
CA TYR A 534 -26.16 14.13 -11.37
C TYR A 534 -25.96 13.66 -9.92
N GLU A 535 -26.29 12.40 -9.61
CA GLU A 535 -26.16 11.83 -8.26
C GLU A 535 -24.69 11.80 -7.80
N ARG A 536 -23.77 11.40 -8.69
CA ARG A 536 -22.32 11.46 -8.42
C ARG A 536 -21.85 12.89 -8.13
N ASP A 537 -22.20 13.85 -8.99
CA ASP A 537 -21.76 15.24 -8.86
C ASP A 537 -22.40 15.90 -7.62
N ARG A 538 -23.67 15.58 -7.30
CA ARG A 538 -24.38 16.00 -6.09
C ARG A 538 -23.72 15.47 -4.81
N ASN A 539 -23.40 14.17 -4.76
CA ASN A 539 -22.73 13.56 -3.61
C ASN A 539 -21.30 14.11 -3.43
N ALA A 540 -20.60 14.38 -4.54
CA ALA A 540 -19.32 15.05 -4.51
C ALA A 540 -19.42 16.48 -3.98
N MET A 541 -20.42 17.26 -4.41
CA MET A 541 -20.70 18.60 -3.87
C MET A 541 -20.97 18.57 -2.36
N MET A 542 -21.79 17.63 -1.87
CA MET A 542 -22.03 17.46 -0.42
C MET A 542 -20.75 17.16 0.37
N ALA A 543 -19.85 16.35 -0.20
CA ALA A 543 -18.57 16.05 0.44
C ALA A 543 -17.64 17.28 0.49
N ILE A 544 -17.59 18.09 -0.57
CA ILE A 544 -16.85 19.37 -0.57
C ILE A 544 -17.45 20.34 0.45
N TRP A 545 -18.78 20.41 0.50
CA TRP A 545 -19.48 21.24 1.47
C TRP A 545 -19.15 20.85 2.91
N THR A 546 -19.19 19.56 3.23
CA THR A 546 -18.80 19.03 4.53
C THR A 546 -17.34 19.39 4.86
N ALA A 547 -16.45 19.31 3.88
CA ALA A 547 -15.06 19.72 4.06
C ALA A 547 -14.93 21.23 4.34
N ILE A 548 -15.69 22.09 3.66
CA ILE A 548 -15.72 23.54 3.93
C ILE A 548 -16.27 23.82 5.34
N GLN A 549 -17.38 23.17 5.74
CA GLN A 549 -17.98 23.37 7.06
C GLN A 549 -17.08 22.95 8.22
N THR A 550 -16.32 21.87 8.04
CA THR A 550 -15.41 21.34 9.07
C THR A 550 -14.07 22.06 9.09
N SER A 551 -13.69 22.75 8.02
CA SER A 551 -12.39 23.44 7.87
C SER A 551 -12.45 24.96 8.04
N VAL A 552 -13.61 25.54 8.36
CA VAL A 552 -13.78 26.98 8.61
C VAL A 552 -14.02 27.22 10.10
N SER A 553 -13.35 28.22 10.68
CA SER A 553 -13.44 28.51 12.11
C SER A 553 -14.84 28.94 12.54
N GLN A 554 -15.16 28.77 13.83
CA GLN A 554 -16.47 29.15 14.40
C GLN A 554 -16.80 30.64 14.16
N ASN A 555 -15.77 31.50 14.09
CA ASN A 555 -15.92 32.94 13.86
C ASN A 555 -16.47 33.29 12.47
N GLN A 556 -16.30 32.40 11.49
CA GLN A 556 -16.71 32.63 10.10
C GLN A 556 -17.95 31.80 9.70
N ARG A 557 -18.48 30.95 10.60
CA ARG A 557 -19.65 30.09 10.35
C ARG A 557 -20.92 30.85 9.97
N TYR A 558 -21.04 32.12 10.37
CA TYR A 558 -22.18 32.95 9.98
C TYR A 558 -22.27 33.14 8.45
N ILE A 559 -21.15 33.03 7.71
CA ILE A 559 -21.13 33.06 6.23
C ILE A 559 -21.64 31.73 5.66
N LEU A 560 -21.38 30.62 6.36
CA LEU A 560 -21.79 29.28 5.96
C LEU A 560 -23.27 29.01 6.21
N ASN A 561 -23.88 29.72 7.16
CA ASN A 561 -25.29 29.56 7.51
C ASN A 561 -26.24 30.40 6.63
N LEU A 562 -25.73 31.07 5.60
CA LEU A 562 -26.54 31.85 4.66
C LEU A 562 -27.17 30.93 3.60
N ASP A 563 -28.42 31.21 3.25
CA ASP A 563 -29.18 30.52 2.20
C ASP A 563 -28.75 31.04 0.81
N ILE A 564 -27.56 30.63 0.39
CA ILE A 564 -26.87 31.00 -0.85
C ILE A 564 -26.10 29.79 -1.38
N SER A 565 -25.79 29.76 -2.67
CA SER A 565 -25.08 28.62 -3.30
C SER A 565 -23.67 28.44 -2.72
N GLU A 566 -23.12 27.24 -2.80
CA GLU A 566 -21.77 26.92 -2.30
C GLU A 566 -20.71 27.84 -2.93
N ARG A 567 -20.89 28.20 -4.21
CA ARG A 567 -20.04 29.16 -4.92
C ARG A 567 -20.12 30.56 -4.32
N GLN A 568 -21.31 31.04 -4.01
CA GLN A 568 -21.51 32.36 -3.41
C GLN A 568 -20.94 32.43 -1.99
N ARG A 569 -20.98 31.30 -1.24
CA ARG A 569 -20.30 31.19 0.06
C ARG A 569 -18.78 31.30 -0.11
N MET A 570 -18.21 30.60 -1.10
CA MET A 570 -16.78 30.69 -1.43
C MET A 570 -16.35 32.11 -1.83
N ILE A 571 -17.17 32.81 -2.61
CA ILE A 571 -16.94 34.22 -2.99
C ILE A 571 -16.94 35.12 -1.75
N ARG A 572 -17.88 34.96 -0.82
CA ARG A 572 -17.92 35.78 0.40
C ARG A 572 -16.77 35.48 1.37
N LEU A 573 -16.38 34.22 1.50
CA LEU A 573 -15.17 33.86 2.26
C LEU A 573 -13.92 34.49 1.63
N ARG A 574 -13.84 34.49 0.29
CA ARG A 574 -12.76 35.15 -0.45
C ARG A 574 -12.73 36.64 -0.17
N ASP A 575 -13.83 37.34 -0.38
CA ASP A 575 -13.87 38.80 -0.30
C ASP A 575 -13.57 39.30 1.13
N LYS A 576 -13.86 38.48 2.16
CA LYS A 576 -13.59 38.81 3.56
C LYS A 576 -12.18 38.42 4.03
N LEU A 577 -11.67 37.25 3.62
CA LEU A 577 -10.46 36.65 4.19
C LEU A 577 -9.28 36.63 3.23
N LYS A 578 -9.43 36.89 1.94
CA LYS A 578 -8.29 36.99 1.02
C LYS A 578 -7.49 38.28 1.35
N PRO A 579 -6.25 38.18 1.86
CA PRO A 579 -5.47 39.36 2.26
C PRO A 579 -4.97 40.14 1.05
N ASP A 580 -4.70 41.44 1.25
CA ASP A 580 -4.10 42.31 0.22
C ASP A 580 -2.69 41.83 -0.16
N ASN A 581 -2.44 41.77 -1.47
CA ASN A 581 -1.38 40.96 -2.09
C ASN A 581 0.04 41.38 -1.65
N ARG A 582 0.22 42.64 -1.24
CA ARG A 582 1.52 43.28 -1.00
C ARG A 582 2.30 42.72 0.20
N SER A 583 1.63 42.38 1.30
CA SER A 583 2.28 41.85 2.52
C SER A 583 2.70 40.39 2.38
N ARG A 584 1.93 39.59 1.65
CA ARG A 584 2.27 38.19 1.33
C ARG A 584 3.45 38.12 0.37
N MET A 585 3.45 38.96 -0.67
CA MET A 585 4.56 39.06 -1.61
C MET A 585 5.88 39.37 -0.90
N SER A 586 5.86 40.32 0.06
CA SER A 586 7.04 40.64 0.88
C SER A 586 7.52 39.46 1.73
N LYS A 587 6.60 38.74 2.41
CA LYS A 587 6.93 37.54 3.21
C LYS A 587 7.48 36.39 2.34
N LEU A 588 6.93 36.20 1.14
CA LEU A 588 7.38 35.15 0.21
C LEU A 588 8.78 35.46 -0.35
N ILE A 589 9.04 36.72 -0.69
CA ILE A 589 10.37 37.17 -1.13
C ILE A 589 11.39 36.99 0.00
N ASP A 590 11.08 37.39 1.24
CA ASP A 590 11.97 37.20 2.40
C ASP A 590 12.27 35.71 2.68
N ARG A 591 11.27 34.84 2.55
CA ARG A 591 11.48 33.38 2.65
C ARG A 591 12.34 32.84 1.51
N PHE A 592 12.14 33.32 0.28
CA PHE A 592 12.94 32.92 -0.89
C PHE A 592 14.40 33.34 -0.72
N GLU A 593 14.65 34.54 -0.21
CA GLU A 593 16.01 35.03 0.06
C GLU A 593 16.71 34.21 1.15
N LYS A 594 15.97 33.72 2.15
CA LYS A 594 16.51 32.89 3.25
C LYS A 594 16.80 31.44 2.86
N LEU A 595 16.31 30.93 1.72
CA LEU A 595 16.58 29.56 1.26
C LEU A 595 17.96 29.38 0.61
N GLY A 596 18.69 30.48 0.37
CA GLY A 596 20.05 30.47 -0.16
C GLY A 596 21.08 29.76 0.71
N GLU A 597 20.77 29.47 1.97
CA GLU A 597 21.66 28.77 2.91
C GLU A 597 21.01 27.47 3.41
N LYS A 598 21.63 26.33 3.11
CA LYS A 598 21.19 25.04 3.66
C LYS A 598 21.52 24.97 5.15
N LYS A 599 20.52 24.66 5.99
CA LYS A 599 20.75 24.49 7.44
C LYS A 599 21.57 23.22 7.72
N ARG A 600 22.37 23.27 8.79
CA ARG A 600 23.30 22.19 9.18
C ARG A 600 22.62 20.84 9.47
N ASN A 601 21.39 20.86 10.02
CA ASN A 601 20.66 19.66 10.43
C ASN A 601 19.58 19.21 9.44
N GLU A 602 19.52 19.82 8.26
CA GLU A 602 18.49 19.56 7.25
C GLU A 602 19.03 18.59 6.19
N SER A 603 18.22 17.61 5.76
CA SER A 603 18.61 16.70 4.68
C SER A 603 18.62 17.43 3.32
N MET A 604 19.31 16.87 2.32
CA MET A 604 19.37 17.50 1.00
C MET A 604 17.99 17.52 0.32
N GLU A 605 17.22 16.44 0.46
CA GLU A 605 15.90 16.31 -0.17
C GLU A 605 14.86 17.23 0.48
N GLU A 606 14.89 17.39 1.80
CA GLU A 606 14.05 18.38 2.50
C GLU A 606 14.37 19.81 2.05
N TRP A 607 15.65 20.13 1.84
CA TRP A 607 16.08 21.45 1.39
C TRP A 607 15.66 21.73 -0.06
N LEU A 608 15.82 20.76 -0.97
CA LEU A 608 15.38 20.87 -2.36
C LEU A 608 13.84 20.96 -2.47
N SER A 609 13.11 20.20 -1.66
CA SER A 609 11.65 20.30 -1.58
C SER A 609 11.17 21.69 -1.14
N LYS A 610 11.91 22.38 -0.25
CA LYS A 610 11.58 23.77 0.12
C LYS A 610 11.80 24.77 -1.01
N TRP A 611 12.81 24.55 -1.86
CA TRP A 611 13.02 25.34 -3.06
C TRP A 611 11.86 25.18 -4.05
N GLU A 612 11.41 23.95 -4.31
CA GLU A 612 10.27 23.69 -5.22
C GLU A 612 8.97 24.30 -4.70
N ASN A 613 8.68 24.08 -3.40
CA ASN A 613 7.47 24.61 -2.77
C ASN A 613 7.40 26.14 -2.84
N ILE A 614 8.52 26.84 -2.59
CA ILE A 614 8.49 28.31 -2.64
C ILE A 614 8.36 28.86 -4.06
N ILE A 615 8.91 28.16 -5.06
CA ILE A 615 8.79 28.55 -6.47
C ILE A 615 7.33 28.42 -6.91
N HIS A 616 6.68 27.31 -6.57
CA HIS A 616 5.26 27.14 -6.82
C HIS A 616 4.40 28.16 -6.07
N GLU A 617 4.73 28.50 -4.81
CA GLU A 617 4.04 29.56 -4.06
C GLU A 617 4.20 30.95 -4.71
N LEU A 618 5.33 31.21 -5.40
CA LEU A 618 5.59 32.46 -6.14
C LEU A 618 4.85 32.47 -7.49
N GLU A 619 4.84 31.36 -8.23
CA GLU A 619 4.08 31.18 -9.47
C GLU A 619 2.57 31.34 -9.22
N ASP A 620 2.04 30.68 -8.17
CA ASP A 620 0.65 30.80 -7.75
C ASP A 620 0.27 32.21 -7.28
N ALA A 621 1.25 32.99 -6.80
CA ALA A 621 1.06 34.40 -6.45
C ALA A 621 1.11 35.34 -7.67
N GLY A 622 1.34 34.83 -8.88
CA GLY A 622 1.44 35.60 -10.11
C GLY A 622 2.70 36.47 -10.19
N LEU A 623 3.72 36.16 -9.38
CA LEU A 623 4.99 36.86 -9.37
C LEU A 623 5.90 36.25 -10.46
N VAL A 624 6.07 36.96 -11.57
CA VAL A 624 7.11 36.63 -12.56
C VAL A 624 8.46 37.02 -11.99
N TYR A 625 9.07 36.12 -11.21
CA TYR A 625 10.47 36.24 -10.85
C TYR A 625 11.30 35.95 -12.11
N SER A 626 12.30 36.77 -12.44
CA SER A 626 13.12 36.47 -13.61
C SER A 626 13.82 35.12 -13.41
N GLU A 627 13.49 34.13 -14.25
CA GLU A 627 13.95 32.74 -14.09
C GLU A 627 15.47 32.67 -13.99
N ASN A 628 16.17 33.49 -14.77
CA ASN A 628 17.62 33.63 -14.71
C ASN A 628 18.15 34.08 -13.34
N ARG A 629 17.43 34.95 -12.62
CA ARG A 629 17.82 35.39 -11.27
C ARG A 629 17.58 34.30 -10.23
N ALA A 630 16.50 33.52 -10.37
CA ALA A 630 16.23 32.38 -9.50
C ALA A 630 17.27 31.27 -9.70
N ILE A 631 17.63 30.98 -10.95
CA ILE A 631 18.65 29.98 -11.31
C ILE A 631 20.02 30.40 -10.79
N LEU A 632 20.42 31.65 -10.97
CA LEU A 632 21.68 32.15 -10.42
C LEU A 632 21.71 32.06 -8.89
N LYS A 633 20.61 32.40 -8.22
CA LYS A 633 20.49 32.29 -6.76
C LYS A 633 20.58 30.84 -6.28
N PHE A 634 19.93 29.91 -6.97
CA PHE A 634 20.04 28.49 -6.66
C PHE A 634 21.47 27.98 -6.90
N ILE A 635 22.12 28.40 -7.99
CA ILE A 635 23.50 28.06 -8.30
C ILE A 635 24.48 28.63 -7.26
N ASP A 636 24.23 29.84 -6.74
CA ASP A 636 25.00 30.42 -5.65
C ASP A 636 24.78 29.65 -4.33
N ALA A 637 23.58 29.15 -4.08
CA ALA A 637 23.27 28.35 -2.90
C ALA A 637 23.94 26.97 -2.90
N ILE A 638 24.10 26.36 -4.08
CA ILE A 638 24.82 25.08 -4.22
C ILE A 638 26.34 25.26 -4.33
N ASP A 639 26.86 26.45 -4.58
CA ASP A 639 28.30 26.71 -4.75
C ASP A 639 29.14 26.28 -3.53
N PRO A 640 28.75 26.54 -2.27
CA PRO A 640 29.45 26.02 -1.09
C PRO A 640 29.33 24.50 -0.94
N LEU A 641 28.27 23.90 -1.49
CA LEU A 641 28.00 22.47 -1.39
C LEU A 641 28.76 21.70 -2.46
N TRP A 642 28.82 22.20 -3.69
CA TRP A 642 29.49 21.57 -4.82
C TRP A 642 30.05 22.60 -5.81
N PRO A 643 31.23 23.19 -5.52
CA PRO A 643 31.81 24.28 -6.31
C PRO A 643 32.03 23.93 -7.79
N LEU A 644 32.40 22.68 -8.07
CA LEU A 644 32.65 22.22 -9.44
C LEU A 644 31.36 22.19 -10.28
N TYR A 645 30.24 21.73 -9.70
CA TYR A 645 28.95 21.70 -10.38
C TYR A 645 28.44 23.12 -10.63
N ALA A 646 28.49 23.99 -9.61
CA ALA A 646 28.09 25.39 -9.73
C ALA A 646 28.87 26.10 -10.84
N LYS A 647 30.20 25.93 -10.89
CA LYS A 647 31.05 26.50 -11.95
C LYS A 647 30.66 26.04 -13.36
N ILE A 648 30.37 24.75 -13.55
CA ILE A 648 29.96 24.19 -14.85
C ILE A 648 28.60 24.74 -15.27
N ARG A 649 27.64 24.88 -14.35
CA ARG A 649 26.30 25.41 -14.67
C ARG A 649 26.34 26.91 -14.93
N ARG A 650 27.11 27.70 -14.18
CA ARG A 650 27.34 29.13 -14.50
C ARG A 650 27.86 29.35 -15.92
N ALA A 651 28.73 28.47 -16.42
CA ALA A 651 29.30 28.56 -17.76
C ALA A 651 28.35 28.10 -18.89
N LYS A 652 27.23 27.45 -18.55
CA LYS A 652 26.24 26.90 -19.50
C LYS A 652 24.88 27.59 -19.43
N LEU A 653 24.77 28.69 -18.68
CA LEU A 653 23.56 29.51 -18.65
C LEU A 653 23.44 30.28 -19.97
N ASP A 654 22.39 30.01 -20.73
CA ASP A 654 22.10 30.71 -21.98
C ASP A 654 21.66 32.16 -21.69
N PRO A 655 22.22 33.18 -22.37
CA PRO A 655 21.86 34.59 -22.15
C PRO A 655 20.40 34.94 -22.44
N ASP A 656 19.74 34.18 -23.32
CA ASP A 656 18.39 34.45 -23.84
C ASP A 656 17.32 33.48 -23.27
N GLY A 657 17.58 32.94 -22.07
CA GLY A 657 17.05 31.69 -21.46
C GLY A 657 15.57 31.30 -21.60
N THR A 658 15.38 30.01 -21.90
CA THR A 658 14.12 29.23 -21.92
C THR A 658 14.06 28.13 -20.85
N SER A 659 15.03 28.07 -19.94
CA SER A 659 15.13 27.00 -18.93
C SER A 659 14.47 27.39 -17.62
N SER A 660 13.56 26.54 -17.13
CA SER A 660 12.86 26.77 -15.86
C SER A 660 13.75 26.40 -14.66
N ILE A 661 13.63 27.15 -13.56
CA ILE A 661 14.31 26.86 -12.29
C ILE A 661 13.97 25.45 -11.76
N LEU A 662 12.74 24.96 -11.99
CA LEU A 662 12.31 23.62 -11.57
C LEU A 662 13.07 22.51 -12.33
N GLU A 663 13.39 22.74 -13.60
CA GLU A 663 14.21 21.83 -14.39
C GLU A 663 15.65 21.80 -13.87
N GLU A 664 16.19 22.94 -13.44
CA GLU A 664 17.53 23.02 -12.84
C GLU A 664 17.61 22.28 -11.50
N ILE A 665 16.62 22.44 -10.64
CA ILE A 665 16.51 21.73 -9.36
C ILE A 665 16.44 20.22 -9.59
N THR A 666 15.59 19.80 -10.54
CA THR A 666 15.43 18.38 -10.91
C THR A 666 16.73 17.80 -11.48
N HIS A 667 17.41 18.54 -12.35
CA HIS A 667 18.69 18.13 -12.93
C HIS A 667 19.78 17.98 -11.87
N PHE A 668 19.84 18.91 -10.91
CA PHE A 668 20.76 18.82 -9.78
C PHE A 668 20.42 17.62 -8.87
N ARG A 669 19.14 17.39 -8.52
CA ARG A 669 18.67 16.24 -7.73
C ARG A 669 19.12 14.92 -8.33
N HIS A 670 18.80 14.68 -9.60
CA HIS A 670 19.19 13.45 -10.30
C HIS A 670 20.71 13.25 -10.38
N ARG A 671 21.49 14.33 -10.44
CA ARG A 671 22.95 14.23 -10.48
C ARG A 671 23.54 13.99 -9.09
N TRP A 672 22.93 14.57 -8.06
CA TRP A 672 23.30 14.38 -6.66
C TRP A 672 23.08 12.93 -6.20
N GLU A 673 21.96 12.33 -6.59
CA GLU A 673 21.61 10.93 -6.26
C GLU A 673 22.54 9.90 -6.92
N ARG A 674 23.17 10.26 -8.05
CA ARG A 674 24.04 9.35 -8.83
C ARG A 674 25.50 9.36 -8.42
N LEU A 675 25.90 10.24 -7.50
CA LEU A 675 27.24 10.24 -6.93
C LEU A 675 27.38 9.13 -5.88
N SER A 676 28.48 8.39 -5.92
CA SER A 676 28.88 7.52 -4.81
C SER A 676 29.23 8.36 -3.56
N ASP A 677 29.12 7.79 -2.36
CA ASP A 677 29.41 8.53 -1.11
C ASP A 677 30.87 9.00 -1.01
N GLU A 678 31.79 8.37 -1.75
CA GLU A 678 33.20 8.76 -1.87
C GLU A 678 33.43 9.95 -2.83
N GLU A 679 32.52 10.19 -3.77
CA GLU A 679 32.60 11.26 -4.77
C GLU A 679 31.87 12.55 -4.33
N LYS A 680 31.08 12.49 -3.26
CA LYS A 680 30.44 13.66 -2.67
C LYS A 680 31.50 14.52 -1.95
N PRO A 681 31.48 15.86 -2.10
CA PRO A 681 32.49 16.73 -1.52
C PRO A 681 32.61 16.55 0.00
N PRO A 682 33.82 16.71 0.57
CA PRO A 682 34.14 16.33 1.96
C PRO A 682 33.37 17.10 3.05
N SER A 683 32.63 18.16 2.70
CA SER A 683 31.65 18.79 3.60
C SER A 683 30.44 17.90 3.92
N PHE A 684 30.30 16.75 3.25
CA PHE A 684 29.21 15.79 3.43
C PHE A 684 29.59 14.53 4.23
N ALA A 685 30.88 14.19 4.36
CA ALA A 685 31.35 13.00 5.09
C ALA A 685 31.18 13.09 6.63
N THR A 686 30.46 14.09 7.15
CA THR A 686 30.20 14.24 8.59
C THR A 686 28.74 14.17 9.00
N PHE A 687 27.79 13.78 8.14
CA PHE A 687 26.38 13.90 8.55
C PHE A 687 25.40 12.75 8.32
N GLN A 688 25.60 11.80 7.40
CA GLN A 688 24.75 10.59 7.30
C GLN A 688 25.57 9.53 6.54
N GLY A 689 25.91 8.32 6.99
CA GLY A 689 25.56 7.50 8.13
C GLY A 689 25.66 6.06 7.67
N GLN A 690 26.75 5.34 7.98
CA GLN A 690 26.74 3.88 7.96
C GLN A 690 27.32 3.37 9.27
N SER A 691 26.41 2.86 10.08
CA SER A 691 26.71 1.84 11.06
C SER A 691 27.22 0.60 10.32
N ASP A 692 28.54 0.45 10.25
CA ASP A 692 29.13 -0.86 10.53
C ASP A 692 29.48 -0.87 12.02
N GLN A 693 28.64 -1.58 12.76
CA GLN A 693 28.60 -1.66 14.20
C GLN A 693 29.93 -2.22 14.75
N SER A 694 30.70 -1.39 15.45
CA SER A 694 31.61 -1.89 16.48
C SER A 694 31.79 -0.88 17.62
N ASN A 695 31.19 -1.20 18.77
CA ASN A 695 31.65 -0.83 20.11
C ASN A 695 32.22 0.60 20.29
N CYS A 696 31.36 1.62 20.27
CA CYS A 696 31.68 2.91 20.90
C CYS A 696 31.50 2.84 22.43
N SER A 697 32.09 1.81 23.03
CA SER A 697 32.45 1.73 24.45
C SER A 697 33.86 1.13 24.65
N ASN A 698 34.62 0.90 23.57
CA ASN A 698 35.90 0.20 23.64
C ASN A 698 37.00 0.76 22.71
N GLN A 699 37.01 2.06 22.41
CA GLN A 699 38.24 2.70 21.89
C GLN A 699 39.30 2.67 23.00
N ARG A 700 40.12 1.61 23.00
CA ARG A 700 41.25 1.50 23.93
C ARG A 700 42.22 2.64 23.65
N LYS A 701 42.41 3.52 24.64
CA LYS A 701 43.46 4.54 24.62
C LYS A 701 44.79 3.88 24.22
N CYS A 702 45.54 4.57 23.36
CA CYS A 702 46.93 4.23 23.11
C CYS A 702 47.69 4.18 24.44
N ILE A 703 48.80 3.45 24.51
CA ILE A 703 49.59 3.31 25.74
C ILE A 703 50.08 4.68 26.25
N CYS A 704 50.25 5.67 25.36
CA CYS A 704 50.57 7.05 25.70
C CYS A 704 49.46 7.81 26.43
N GLY A 705 48.21 7.32 26.39
CA GLY A 705 47.06 7.90 27.08
C GLY A 705 46.05 8.58 26.16
N ASP A 706 46.40 8.81 24.90
CA ASP A 706 45.58 9.52 23.91
C ASP A 706 44.82 8.57 22.97
N TYR A 707 43.80 9.09 22.29
CA TYR A 707 42.94 8.35 21.37
C TYR A 707 43.46 8.45 19.94
N HIS A 708 44.34 7.52 19.57
CA HIS A 708 44.81 7.35 18.19
C HIS A 708 45.39 5.92 18.02
N PRO A 709 45.48 5.40 16.79
CA PRO A 709 46.17 4.15 16.51
C PRO A 709 47.69 4.26 16.73
N PHE A 710 48.37 3.12 16.85
CA PHE A 710 49.82 3.08 17.13
C PHE A 710 50.70 3.69 16.03
N ILE A 711 50.23 3.68 14.79
CA ILE A 711 50.93 4.26 13.63
C ILE A 711 51.02 5.79 13.71
N ASP A 712 50.09 6.44 14.42
CA ASP A 712 50.09 7.89 14.62
C ASP A 712 50.69 8.30 15.97
N CYS A 713 51.20 7.34 16.75
CA CYS A 713 51.75 7.62 18.07
C CYS A 713 53.19 8.16 17.97
N PRO A 714 53.48 9.38 18.47
CA PRO A 714 54.83 9.97 18.41
C PRO A 714 55.84 9.26 19.35
N TYR A 715 55.35 8.47 20.32
CA TYR A 715 56.21 7.60 21.15
C TYR A 715 56.66 6.33 20.41
N ILE A 716 55.94 5.91 19.36
CA ILE A 716 56.23 4.72 18.56
C ILE A 716 56.90 5.10 17.24
N ILE A 717 56.37 6.09 16.52
CA ILE A 717 56.84 6.51 15.19
C ILE A 717 57.58 7.84 15.28
N LEU A 718 58.87 7.84 14.94
CA LEU A 718 59.73 9.02 15.03
C LEU A 718 59.31 10.14 14.07
N SER A 719 58.87 9.79 12.86
CA SER A 719 58.47 10.77 11.83
C SER A 719 57.23 11.57 12.19
N LYS A 720 56.42 11.09 13.14
CA LYS A 720 55.21 11.76 13.64
C LYS A 720 55.49 12.71 14.81
N ARG A 721 56.77 12.90 15.20
CA ARG A 721 57.14 13.81 16.28
C ARG A 721 57.15 15.26 15.78
N PRO A 722 56.32 16.16 16.35
CA PRO A 722 56.40 17.58 16.05
C PRO A 722 57.73 18.18 16.55
N ALA A 723 58.15 19.30 15.98
CA ALA A 723 59.46 19.91 16.24
C ALA A 723 59.74 20.27 17.72
N SER A 724 58.69 20.50 18.53
CA SER A 724 58.77 20.81 19.97
C SER A 724 58.58 19.58 20.88
N TRP A 725 58.60 18.37 20.33
CA TRP A 725 58.25 17.16 21.07
C TRP A 725 59.33 16.75 22.09
N LYS A 726 58.92 16.59 23.36
CA LYS A 726 59.75 16.04 24.44
C LYS A 726 59.10 14.78 24.99
N ALA A 727 59.88 13.72 25.17
CA ALA A 727 59.39 12.45 25.70
C ALA A 727 59.12 12.56 27.21
N ASP A 728 57.92 12.21 27.66
CA ASP A 728 57.64 12.00 29.09
C ASP A 728 58.32 10.69 29.55
N PRO A 729 59.24 10.74 30.53
CA PRO A 729 59.92 9.56 31.05
C PRO A 729 58.95 8.49 31.59
N LYS A 730 57.81 8.89 32.18
CA LYS A 730 56.82 7.96 32.77
C LYS A 730 56.08 7.18 31.69
N ILE A 731 55.72 7.85 30.59
CA ILE A 731 55.04 7.21 29.46
C ILE A 731 56.02 6.27 28.74
N LYS A 732 57.27 6.69 28.56
CA LYS A 732 58.32 5.84 27.96
C LYS A 732 58.57 4.57 28.79
N ALA A 733 58.65 4.67 30.11
CA ALA A 733 58.77 3.51 31.00
C ALA A 733 57.55 2.57 30.91
N LYS A 734 56.35 3.13 30.72
CA LYS A 734 55.11 2.36 30.54
C LYS A 734 55.12 1.56 29.22
N PHE A 735 55.61 2.14 28.13
CA PHE A 735 55.78 1.41 26.86
C PHE A 735 56.79 0.26 26.98
N GLU A 736 57.94 0.49 27.61
CA GLU A 736 58.95 -0.55 27.82
C GLU A 736 58.45 -1.70 28.70
N ARG A 737 57.68 -1.38 29.76
CA ARG A 737 57.02 -2.39 30.59
C ARG A 737 56.02 -3.21 29.77
N VAL A 738 55.14 -2.56 29.00
CA VAL A 738 54.09 -3.25 28.22
C VAL A 738 54.70 -4.11 27.10
N LYS A 739 55.78 -3.67 26.44
CA LYS A 739 56.51 -4.46 25.44
C LYS A 739 57.11 -5.74 26.03
N LYS A 740 57.57 -5.72 27.29
CA LYS A 740 58.11 -6.91 27.97
C LYS A 740 57.03 -7.88 28.47
N THR A 741 55.85 -7.38 28.82
CA THR A 741 54.80 -8.21 29.47
C THR A 741 53.75 -8.75 28.51
N LYS A 742 53.53 -8.12 27.34
CA LYS A 742 52.45 -8.50 26.40
C LYS A 742 52.95 -8.63 24.95
N GLU A 743 53.27 -9.86 24.55
CA GLU A 743 53.84 -10.20 23.22
C GLU A 743 52.94 -9.76 22.05
N ASN A 744 51.63 -9.91 22.19
CA ASN A 744 50.62 -9.50 21.21
C ASN A 744 50.58 -7.98 20.99
N VAL A 745 50.85 -7.17 22.02
CA VAL A 745 50.94 -5.71 21.88
C VAL A 745 52.26 -5.29 21.25
N LYS A 746 53.35 -5.97 21.59
CA LYS A 746 54.68 -5.78 20.97
C LYS A 746 54.62 -6.04 19.45
N ALA A 747 54.02 -7.15 19.02
CA ALA A 747 53.83 -7.47 17.61
C ALA A 747 52.93 -6.47 16.86
N ALA A 748 51.98 -5.83 17.54
CA ALA A 748 51.16 -4.76 16.95
C ALA A 748 51.95 -3.46 16.75
N ILE A 749 52.81 -3.11 17.72
CA ILE A 749 53.71 -1.95 17.62
C ILE A 749 54.74 -2.16 16.50
N GLU A 750 55.33 -3.36 16.39
CA GLU A 750 56.30 -3.68 15.33
C GLU A 750 55.68 -3.61 13.93
N ARG A 751 54.43 -4.08 13.76
CA ARG A 751 53.67 -3.92 12.51
C ARG A 751 53.42 -2.46 12.15
N ALA A 752 53.02 -1.63 13.12
CA ALA A 752 52.80 -0.22 12.90
C ALA A 752 54.09 0.52 12.48
N VAL A 753 55.24 0.13 13.05
CA VAL A 753 56.56 0.67 12.66
C VAL A 753 56.94 0.23 11.24
N ALA A 754 56.73 -1.04 10.89
CA ALA A 754 57.00 -1.54 9.55
C ALA A 754 56.15 -0.82 8.48
N GLN A 755 54.88 -0.60 8.78
CA GLN A 755 53.95 0.11 7.89
C GLN A 755 54.36 1.58 7.71
N ALA A 756 54.66 2.30 8.78
CA ALA A 756 55.13 3.68 8.69
C ALA A 756 56.44 3.82 7.91
N ASN A 757 57.32 2.82 7.97
CA ASN A 757 58.57 2.82 7.20
C ASN A 757 58.34 2.56 5.70
N GLN A 758 57.30 1.79 5.33
CA GLN A 758 56.91 1.60 3.92
C GLN A 758 56.32 2.88 3.31
N GLU A 759 55.54 3.63 4.09
CA GLU A 759 54.98 4.93 3.65
C GLU A 759 56.06 6.01 3.48
N ALA A 760 57.20 5.88 4.16
CA ALA A 760 58.32 6.83 4.07
C ALA A 760 59.25 6.60 2.86
N THR A 761 59.10 5.52 2.09
CA THR A 761 59.89 5.29 0.87
C THR A 761 59.17 5.86 -0.36
N PRO A 762 59.69 6.90 -1.03
CA PRO A 762 59.03 7.50 -2.19
C PRO A 762 59.06 6.55 -3.40
N ASN A 763 57.89 6.37 -4.02
CA ASN A 763 57.65 5.55 -5.20
C ASN A 763 58.69 5.78 -6.30
N ARG A 764 59.42 4.70 -6.64
CA ARG A 764 60.33 4.65 -7.78
C ARG A 764 59.49 4.46 -9.04
N THR A 765 59.48 5.51 -9.87
CA THR A 765 59.01 5.55 -11.26
C THR A 765 59.41 4.30 -12.04
N ILE A 766 58.44 3.58 -12.63
CA ILE A 766 58.68 2.77 -13.84
C ILE A 766 57.41 2.81 -14.71
N LEU A 767 57.53 3.61 -15.77
CA LEU A 767 57.09 3.46 -17.18
C LEU A 767 55.75 2.79 -17.50
#